data_AF-A0A3Q1CQC2-F1
#
_entry.id   AF-A0A3Q1CQC2-F1
#
_cell.length_a   1.000
_cell.length_b   1.000
_cell.length_c   1.000
_cell.angle_alpha   90.00
_cell.angle_beta   90.00
_cell.angle_gamma   90.00
#
_symmetry.space_group_name_H-M   'P 1'
#
loop_
_entity.id
_entity.type
_entity.pdbx_description
1 polymer ?
#
loop_
_entity_poly.entity_id
_entity_poly.type
_entity_poly.pdbx_seq_one_letter_code
_entity_poly.pdbx_strand_id
1 'polypeptide(L)'
;MPYLGGEETVRELRRALSNPNVQSDQLRYRNTILKVIRAMSQGVDMSGLFSEMVKACATVDVVQKKLVYVFLCSYAALNPELSLLVINTLRKDCQDPNPMVRSLALRNMTNLRLPSLVEYVEQPLAAGLRDRAACVRRVAVLGWAKLHNLQASSEIDAAVVNELYSLLRDPDPVVMVNCLRALEEILKDEGGVAINKPITHHLLNRLKECDIWGQCQVLRVLQRYRPQSEDELFDILSLLDASLVSPHPPIMAATLSLFLSLCSGQPAVSLAALERVRGPLLAACGSGSREMRFTALCHIQLLLRSIPGLMGAHYKRFFCGYAEPAYIKQRKMQVLVELVNDENVAMLLDELKGYCTDVNAETAQAAITAIGRIGRSYSDRCLEILTGLLGLKQDHITSAVVQTMRDLVWVCPQCSDTVCFALEGCEETLQDSQGRQALLWLLGVYGERVSSAPYTLEVFIDGVRSEASLGVKMELLTATMRLFLCRPAETQDMLGRLLHYCIEEETDMCVRDQALLYYRLLHCGIEETRKVLQGRRSDPSLGVLIGRPAEPVSQWARSFNTLEPLRQGSIETESVSRGSPEHTMFDPKPNADLSNTLDCSLLSFSFVMKIEQELFSWLSSIDVDIMRCSLHYVSCHRNSYCH
;
A
#
# COMPACT_ATOMS: atom_id res chain seq x y z
N MET A 1 -20.24 -14.50 24.97
CA MET A 1 -21.53 -15.03 25.49
C MET A 1 -21.71 -16.44 24.96
N PRO A 2 -21.63 -17.50 25.78
CA PRO A 2 -21.75 -18.86 25.30
C PRO A 2 -23.22 -19.34 25.25
N TYR A 3 -23.69 -19.57 24.03
CA TYR A 3 -24.53 -20.65 23.49
C TYR A 3 -25.30 -21.64 24.41
N LEU A 4 -25.98 -21.21 25.48
CA LEU A 4 -26.89 -22.12 26.21
C LEU A 4 -28.21 -22.42 25.48
N GLY A 5 -28.58 -21.66 24.44
CA GLY A 5 -29.81 -21.87 23.66
C GLY A 5 -29.67 -22.86 22.49
N GLY A 6 -28.46 -23.34 22.16
CA GLY A 6 -28.23 -24.16 20.96
C GLY A 6 -28.78 -25.58 21.05
N GLU A 7 -28.55 -26.28 22.16
CA GLU A 7 -28.93 -27.70 22.26
C GLU A 7 -30.44 -27.92 22.39
N GLU A 8 -31.14 -27.02 23.06
CA GLU A 8 -32.60 -27.07 23.18
C GLU A 8 -33.26 -26.76 21.83
N THR A 9 -32.79 -25.74 21.12
CA THR A 9 -33.30 -25.39 19.79
C THR A 9 -33.05 -26.51 18.77
N VAL A 10 -31.88 -27.17 18.80
CA VAL A 10 -31.61 -28.35 17.96
C VAL A 10 -32.59 -29.49 18.29
N ARG A 11 -32.85 -29.78 19.57
CA ARG A 11 -33.81 -30.82 19.96
C ARG A 11 -35.24 -30.49 19.53
N GLU A 12 -35.68 -29.26 19.70
CA GLU A 12 -37.00 -28.80 19.26
C GLU A 12 -37.16 -28.90 17.74
N LEU A 13 -36.17 -28.42 16.99
CA LEU A 13 -36.17 -28.48 15.54
C LEU A 13 -36.10 -29.92 15.03
N ARG A 14 -35.36 -30.81 15.69
CA ARG A 14 -35.35 -32.24 15.38
C ARG A 14 -36.75 -32.85 15.51
N ARG A 15 -37.45 -32.55 16.62
CA ARG A 15 -38.84 -32.99 16.84
C ARG A 15 -39.78 -32.44 15.78
N ALA A 16 -39.65 -31.17 15.42
CA ALA A 16 -40.47 -30.53 14.39
C ALA A 16 -40.23 -31.13 12.99
N LEU A 17 -38.97 -31.38 12.61
CA LEU A 17 -38.62 -32.01 11.33
C LEU A 17 -39.07 -33.47 11.24
N SER A 18 -39.17 -34.16 12.38
CA SER A 18 -39.60 -35.57 12.45
C SER A 18 -41.12 -35.73 12.59
N ASN A 19 -41.87 -34.64 12.78
CA ASN A 19 -43.31 -34.69 13.02
C ASN A 19 -44.08 -34.93 11.71
N PRO A 20 -44.86 -36.02 11.57
CA PRO A 20 -45.58 -36.35 10.34
C PRO A 20 -46.62 -35.28 9.95
N ASN A 21 -47.24 -34.61 10.93
CA ASN A 21 -48.21 -33.53 10.67
C ASN A 21 -47.55 -32.27 10.08
N VAL A 22 -46.26 -32.10 10.32
CA VAL A 22 -45.47 -31.00 9.75
C VAL A 22 -44.94 -31.42 8.37
N GLN A 23 -44.56 -32.69 8.19
CA GLN A 23 -44.11 -33.24 6.91
C GLN A 23 -45.21 -33.31 5.85
N SER A 24 -46.47 -33.54 6.24
CA SER A 24 -47.60 -33.61 5.31
C SER A 24 -47.92 -32.28 4.64
N ASP A 25 -47.64 -31.16 5.31
CA ASP A 25 -47.86 -29.81 4.78
C ASP A 25 -46.54 -29.21 4.29
N GLN A 26 -46.40 -29.10 2.97
CA GLN A 26 -45.19 -28.60 2.31
C GLN A 26 -44.76 -27.21 2.82
N LEU A 27 -45.72 -26.31 3.12
CA LEU A 27 -45.40 -24.96 3.58
C LEU A 27 -44.91 -24.96 5.03
N ARG A 28 -45.53 -25.77 5.91
CA ARG A 28 -45.08 -25.90 7.31
C ARG A 28 -43.72 -26.57 7.39
N TYR A 29 -43.46 -27.58 6.57
CA TYR A 29 -42.17 -28.25 6.51
C TYR A 29 -41.06 -27.29 6.04
N ARG A 30 -41.30 -26.57 4.94
CA ARG A 30 -40.39 -25.54 4.43
C ARG A 30 -40.10 -24.47 5.48
N ASN A 31 -41.11 -23.97 6.18
CA ASN A 31 -40.92 -22.98 7.24
C ASN A 31 -40.08 -23.52 8.41
N THR A 32 -40.17 -24.81 8.70
CA THR A 32 -39.35 -25.47 9.74
C THR A 32 -37.89 -25.56 9.29
N ILE A 33 -37.63 -25.94 8.04
CA ILE A 33 -36.28 -25.93 7.44
C ILE A 33 -35.70 -24.52 7.44
N LEU A 34 -36.50 -23.51 7.11
CA LEU A 34 -36.06 -22.11 7.15
C LEU A 34 -35.64 -21.68 8.56
N LYS A 35 -36.31 -22.15 9.62
CA LYS A 35 -35.88 -21.90 11.01
C LYS A 35 -34.51 -22.52 11.29
N VAL A 36 -34.22 -23.70 10.75
CA VAL A 36 -32.89 -24.31 10.86
C VAL A 36 -31.82 -23.46 10.17
N ILE A 37 -32.08 -22.99 8.95
CA ILE A 37 -31.14 -22.11 8.24
C ILE A 37 -30.94 -20.79 8.99
N ARG A 38 -32.00 -20.23 9.60
CA ARG A 38 -31.89 -19.03 10.43
C ARG A 38 -31.01 -19.26 11.66
N ALA A 39 -31.17 -20.38 12.35
CA ALA A 39 -30.34 -20.74 13.50
C ALA A 39 -28.87 -20.94 13.07
N MET A 40 -28.63 -21.58 11.93
CA MET A 40 -27.30 -21.70 11.32
C MET A 40 -26.68 -20.32 11.01
N SER A 41 -27.44 -19.39 10.42
CA SER A 41 -26.98 -18.01 10.16
C SER A 41 -26.69 -17.21 11.44
N GLN A 42 -27.30 -17.57 12.57
CA GLN A 42 -27.00 -17.00 13.88
C GLN A 42 -25.76 -17.63 14.54
N GLY A 43 -25.12 -18.60 13.89
CA GLY A 43 -23.93 -19.29 14.38
C GLY A 43 -24.21 -20.42 15.37
N VAL A 44 -25.44 -20.93 15.45
CA VAL A 44 -25.75 -22.14 16.23
C VAL A 44 -25.31 -23.37 15.44
N ASP A 45 -24.63 -24.31 16.10
CA ASP A 45 -24.28 -25.58 15.47
C ASP A 45 -25.53 -26.45 15.27
N MET A 46 -25.90 -26.63 14.01
CA MET A 46 -27.06 -27.42 13.60
C MET A 46 -26.65 -28.79 13.02
N SER A 47 -25.38 -29.19 13.17
CA SER A 47 -24.82 -30.47 12.65
C SER A 47 -25.65 -31.69 13.08
N GLY A 48 -26.21 -31.67 14.29
CA GLY A 48 -27.08 -32.74 14.79
C GLY A 48 -28.35 -32.99 13.95
N LEU A 49 -28.78 -32.06 13.09
CA LEU A 49 -29.94 -32.23 12.22
C LEU A 49 -29.61 -32.81 10.84
N PHE A 50 -28.37 -33.29 10.64
CA PHE A 50 -27.92 -33.74 9.33
C PHE A 50 -28.79 -34.85 8.75
N SER A 51 -29.12 -35.86 9.55
CA SER A 51 -29.92 -37.01 9.08
C SER A 51 -31.33 -36.62 8.62
N GLU A 52 -31.95 -35.67 9.32
CA GLU A 52 -33.26 -35.13 9.02
C GLU A 52 -33.22 -34.27 7.76
N MET A 53 -32.14 -33.52 7.56
CA MET A 53 -31.92 -32.73 6.34
C MET A 53 -31.62 -33.60 5.13
N VAL A 54 -30.91 -34.72 5.28
CA VAL A 54 -30.74 -35.71 4.19
C VAL A 54 -32.11 -36.26 3.76
N LYS A 55 -33.01 -36.57 4.69
CA LYS A 55 -34.38 -37.00 4.37
C LYS A 55 -35.18 -35.89 3.67
N ALA A 56 -35.04 -34.65 4.13
CA ALA A 56 -35.71 -33.48 3.55
C ALA A 56 -35.25 -33.14 2.11
N CYS A 57 -34.13 -33.71 1.65
CA CYS A 57 -33.55 -33.49 0.33
C CYS A 57 -34.40 -34.07 -0.81
N ALA A 58 -35.05 -35.22 -0.56
CA ALA A 58 -35.84 -35.95 -1.54
C ALA A 58 -37.26 -35.36 -1.70
N THR A 59 -37.34 -34.14 -2.22
CA THR A 59 -38.60 -33.40 -2.47
C THR A 59 -38.67 -32.90 -3.91
N VAL A 60 -39.87 -32.54 -4.38
CA VAL A 60 -40.09 -31.84 -5.67
C VAL A 60 -40.03 -30.32 -5.54
N ASP A 61 -40.16 -29.77 -4.33
CA ASP A 61 -40.08 -28.31 -4.12
C ASP A 61 -38.65 -27.80 -4.26
N VAL A 62 -38.42 -27.00 -5.29
CA VAL A 62 -37.13 -26.36 -5.60
C VAL A 62 -36.68 -25.45 -4.46
N VAL A 63 -37.60 -24.77 -3.76
CA VAL A 63 -37.25 -23.86 -2.66
C VAL A 63 -36.73 -24.66 -1.47
N GLN A 64 -37.43 -25.72 -1.08
CA GLN A 64 -36.95 -26.64 -0.06
C GLN A 64 -35.60 -27.26 -0.43
N LYS A 65 -35.42 -27.75 -1.66
CA LYS A 65 -34.12 -28.27 -2.13
C LYS A 65 -32.99 -27.26 -1.94
N LYS A 66 -33.20 -25.99 -2.33
CA LYS A 66 -32.21 -24.92 -2.15
C LYS A 66 -31.80 -24.74 -0.69
N LEU A 67 -32.78 -24.70 0.23
CA LEU A 67 -32.51 -24.56 1.66
C LEU A 67 -31.73 -25.76 2.20
N VAL A 68 -32.17 -26.97 1.87
CA VAL A 68 -31.54 -28.22 2.30
C VAL A 68 -30.11 -28.33 1.75
N TYR A 69 -29.88 -28.03 0.47
CA TYR A 69 -28.55 -28.10 -0.11
C TYR A 69 -27.56 -27.10 0.52
N VAL A 70 -28.00 -25.88 0.87
CA VAL A 70 -27.15 -24.91 1.60
C VAL A 70 -26.71 -25.51 2.93
N PHE A 71 -27.63 -26.13 3.67
CA PHE A 71 -27.33 -26.82 4.92
C PHE A 71 -26.34 -27.98 4.68
N LEU A 72 -26.64 -28.86 3.73
CA LEU A 72 -25.84 -30.05 3.45
C LEU A 72 -24.41 -29.68 3.04
N CYS A 73 -24.22 -28.70 2.14
CA CYS A 73 -22.88 -28.25 1.74
C CYS A 73 -22.08 -27.64 2.90
N SER A 74 -22.75 -27.07 3.91
CA SER A 74 -22.08 -26.45 5.07
C SER A 74 -21.60 -27.50 6.08
N TYR A 75 -22.33 -28.61 6.22
CA TYR A 75 -22.06 -29.64 7.23
C TYR A 75 -21.55 -30.98 6.66
N ALA A 76 -21.41 -31.10 5.33
CA ALA A 76 -21.00 -32.34 4.65
C ALA A 76 -19.63 -32.86 5.12
N ALA A 77 -18.67 -31.95 5.29
CA ALA A 77 -17.32 -32.30 5.75
C ALA A 77 -17.30 -32.88 7.18
N LEU A 78 -18.26 -32.49 8.04
CA LEU A 78 -18.38 -33.04 9.39
C LEU A 78 -19.05 -34.42 9.41
N ASN A 79 -19.82 -34.76 8.38
CA ASN A 79 -20.60 -36.00 8.29
C ASN A 79 -20.38 -36.69 6.92
N PRO A 80 -19.16 -37.17 6.61
CA PRO A 80 -18.83 -37.72 5.29
C PRO A 80 -19.63 -38.99 4.96
N GLU A 81 -19.87 -39.87 5.94
CA GLU A 81 -20.60 -41.14 5.73
C GLU A 81 -22.06 -40.89 5.36
N LEU A 82 -22.76 -40.01 6.10
CA LEU A 82 -24.15 -39.65 5.80
C LEU A 82 -24.27 -38.84 4.50
N SER A 83 -23.23 -38.11 4.13
CA SER A 83 -23.18 -37.34 2.88
C SER A 83 -23.21 -38.24 1.64
N LEU A 84 -22.73 -39.50 1.74
CA LEU A 84 -22.83 -40.48 0.65
C LEU A 84 -24.28 -40.76 0.24
N LEU A 85 -25.22 -40.72 1.20
CA LEU A 85 -26.65 -40.95 0.94
C LEU A 85 -27.26 -39.83 0.08
N VAL A 86 -26.71 -38.62 0.15
CA VAL A 86 -27.20 -37.45 -0.60
C VAL A 86 -26.89 -37.58 -2.10
N ILE A 87 -25.82 -38.29 -2.46
CA ILE A 87 -25.32 -38.38 -3.84
C ILE A 87 -26.36 -39.04 -4.74
N ASN A 88 -27.00 -40.10 -4.28
CA ASN A 88 -28.01 -40.80 -5.09
C ASN A 88 -29.19 -39.88 -5.42
N THR A 89 -29.61 -39.06 -4.45
CA THR A 89 -30.64 -38.04 -4.64
C THR A 89 -30.16 -36.95 -5.60
N LEU A 90 -28.93 -36.45 -5.43
CA LEU A 90 -28.35 -35.44 -6.33
C LEU A 90 -28.17 -35.94 -7.77
N ARG A 91 -27.73 -37.19 -7.96
CA ARG A 91 -27.61 -37.82 -9.29
C ARG A 91 -28.96 -37.95 -9.97
N LYS A 92 -30.00 -38.34 -9.22
CA LYS A 92 -31.38 -38.36 -9.72
C LYS A 92 -31.83 -36.94 -10.11
N ASP A 93 -31.57 -35.95 -9.28
CA ASP A 93 -31.92 -34.56 -9.55
C ASP A 93 -31.14 -33.96 -10.75
N CYS A 94 -29.93 -34.46 -11.05
CA CYS A 94 -29.17 -34.09 -12.26
C CYS A 94 -29.83 -34.58 -13.56
N GLN A 95 -30.78 -35.52 -13.48
CA GLN A 95 -31.54 -36.05 -14.62
C GLN A 95 -32.99 -35.51 -14.67
N ASP A 96 -33.35 -34.56 -13.80
CA ASP A 96 -34.68 -33.98 -13.73
C ASP A 96 -35.07 -33.24 -15.03
N PRO A 97 -36.34 -33.30 -15.49
CA PRO A 97 -36.75 -32.55 -16.68
C PRO A 97 -36.54 -31.03 -16.55
N ASN A 98 -36.58 -30.49 -15.33
CA ASN A 98 -36.39 -29.07 -15.09
C ASN A 98 -34.88 -28.71 -15.06
N PRO A 99 -34.38 -27.88 -16.00
CA PRO A 99 -32.97 -27.49 -16.03
C PRO A 99 -32.52 -26.70 -14.78
N MET A 100 -33.44 -26.05 -14.05
CA MET A 100 -33.13 -25.38 -12.79
C MET A 100 -32.82 -26.38 -11.67
N VAL A 101 -33.50 -27.54 -11.66
CA VAL A 101 -33.23 -28.61 -10.69
C VAL A 101 -31.91 -29.29 -11.04
N ARG A 102 -31.68 -29.60 -12.32
CA ARG A 102 -30.42 -30.20 -12.79
C ARG A 102 -29.20 -29.34 -12.48
N SER A 103 -29.24 -28.06 -12.83
CA SER A 103 -28.14 -27.12 -12.56
C SER A 103 -27.92 -26.91 -11.06
N LEU A 104 -28.99 -26.85 -10.26
CA LEU A 104 -28.89 -26.76 -8.81
C LEU A 104 -28.25 -28.00 -8.21
N ALA A 105 -28.68 -29.20 -8.60
CA ALA A 105 -28.13 -30.46 -8.13
C ALA A 105 -26.65 -30.58 -8.48
N LEU A 106 -26.29 -30.32 -9.74
CA LEU A 106 -24.90 -30.37 -10.22
C LEU A 106 -23.99 -29.39 -9.46
N ARG A 107 -24.48 -28.16 -9.20
CA ARG A 107 -23.74 -27.16 -8.43
C ARG A 107 -23.47 -27.62 -7.00
N ASN A 108 -24.48 -28.21 -6.34
CA ASN A 108 -24.35 -28.62 -4.95
C ASN A 108 -23.51 -29.90 -4.82
N MET A 109 -23.60 -30.81 -5.78
CA MET A 109 -22.76 -32.00 -5.83
C MET A 109 -21.26 -31.64 -5.86
N THR A 110 -20.86 -30.64 -6.65
CA THR A 110 -19.48 -30.10 -6.66
C THR A 110 -19.12 -29.25 -5.44
N ASN A 111 -20.11 -28.75 -4.69
CA ASN A 111 -19.89 -27.95 -3.48
C ASN A 111 -19.79 -28.79 -2.19
N LEU A 112 -20.11 -30.09 -2.22
CA LEU A 112 -19.94 -30.98 -1.06
C LEU A 112 -18.46 -31.13 -0.66
N ARG A 113 -17.52 -30.95 -1.60
CA ARG A 113 -16.06 -30.95 -1.37
C ARG A 113 -15.53 -32.18 -0.61
N LEU A 114 -16.08 -33.35 -0.92
CA LEU A 114 -15.68 -34.62 -0.31
C LEU A 114 -14.87 -35.43 -1.35
N PRO A 115 -13.58 -35.73 -1.10
CA PRO A 115 -12.72 -36.44 -2.06
C PRO A 115 -13.24 -37.82 -2.47
N SER A 116 -13.92 -38.52 -1.56
CA SER A 116 -14.54 -39.82 -1.83
C SER A 116 -15.68 -39.77 -2.84
N LEU A 117 -16.16 -38.58 -3.20
CA LEU A 117 -17.32 -38.43 -4.09
C LEU A 117 -16.93 -38.18 -5.54
N VAL A 118 -15.66 -37.89 -5.84
CA VAL A 118 -15.20 -37.41 -7.15
C VAL A 118 -15.67 -38.33 -8.29
N GLU A 119 -15.47 -39.63 -8.17
CA GLU A 119 -15.88 -40.64 -9.16
C GLU A 119 -17.39 -40.60 -9.48
N TYR A 120 -18.22 -40.23 -8.51
CA TYR A 120 -19.67 -40.12 -8.69
C TYR A 120 -20.10 -38.81 -9.35
N VAL A 121 -19.25 -37.78 -9.31
CA VAL A 121 -19.53 -36.42 -9.81
C VAL A 121 -19.11 -36.26 -11.28
N GLU A 122 -18.06 -36.97 -11.72
CA GLU A 122 -17.50 -36.87 -13.07
C GLU A 122 -18.53 -37.16 -14.18
N GLN A 123 -19.26 -38.28 -14.06
CA GLN A 123 -20.22 -38.66 -15.09
C GLN A 123 -21.37 -37.63 -15.25
N PRO A 124 -22.04 -37.15 -14.17
CA PRO A 124 -23.01 -36.07 -14.30
C PRO A 124 -22.41 -34.74 -14.80
N LEU A 125 -21.15 -34.43 -14.47
CA LEU A 125 -20.47 -33.24 -15.00
C LEU A 125 -20.20 -33.34 -16.50
N ALA A 126 -19.71 -34.47 -16.98
CA ALA A 126 -19.50 -34.72 -18.40
C ALA A 126 -20.82 -34.63 -19.19
N ALA A 127 -21.91 -35.20 -18.64
CA ALA A 127 -23.24 -35.05 -19.22
C ALA A 127 -23.73 -33.59 -19.20
N GLY A 128 -23.42 -32.85 -18.14
CA GLY A 128 -23.78 -31.44 -17.99
C GLY A 128 -23.09 -30.50 -18.98
N LEU A 129 -21.90 -30.84 -19.48
CA LEU A 129 -21.22 -30.07 -20.54
C LEU A 129 -22.00 -30.06 -21.86
N ARG A 130 -22.70 -31.17 -22.17
CA ARG A 130 -23.48 -31.34 -23.41
C ARG A 130 -24.98 -31.06 -23.23
N ASP A 131 -25.35 -30.42 -22.12
CA ASP A 131 -26.76 -30.15 -21.82
C ASP A 131 -27.37 -29.15 -22.82
N ARG A 132 -28.66 -29.31 -23.12
CA ARG A 132 -29.41 -28.38 -23.98
C ARG A 132 -29.54 -26.98 -23.33
N ALA A 133 -29.69 -26.93 -22.01
CA ALA A 133 -29.89 -25.69 -21.27
C ALA A 133 -28.56 -25.05 -20.85
N ALA A 134 -28.35 -23.79 -21.25
CA ALA A 134 -27.14 -23.04 -20.90
C ALA A 134 -26.89 -22.95 -19.40
N CYS A 135 -27.92 -22.86 -18.56
CA CYS A 135 -27.75 -22.79 -17.10
C CYS A 135 -27.09 -24.03 -16.50
N VAL A 136 -27.29 -25.21 -17.09
CA VAL A 136 -26.62 -26.46 -16.68
C VAL A 136 -25.18 -26.44 -17.15
N ARG A 137 -24.92 -26.09 -18.42
CA ARG A 137 -23.56 -25.97 -18.97
C ARG A 137 -22.69 -24.99 -18.17
N ARG A 138 -23.24 -23.82 -17.80
CA ARG A 138 -22.56 -22.81 -16.96
C ARG A 138 -22.04 -23.41 -15.64
N VAL A 139 -22.84 -24.27 -15.01
CA VAL A 139 -22.50 -24.92 -13.75
C VAL A 139 -21.53 -26.08 -13.98
N ALA A 140 -21.74 -26.88 -15.01
CA ALA A 140 -20.89 -28.03 -15.34
C ALA A 140 -19.44 -27.60 -15.58
N VAL A 141 -19.24 -26.55 -16.38
CA VAL A 141 -17.93 -25.98 -16.68
C VAL A 141 -17.18 -25.53 -15.41
N LEU A 142 -17.82 -24.74 -14.54
CA LEU A 142 -17.22 -24.36 -13.25
C LEU A 142 -17.07 -25.55 -12.29
N GLY A 143 -17.90 -26.58 -12.46
CA GLY A 143 -17.84 -27.81 -11.69
C GLY A 143 -16.53 -28.57 -11.92
N TRP A 144 -16.06 -28.65 -13.16
CA TRP A 144 -14.76 -29.24 -13.50
C TRP A 144 -13.59 -28.50 -12.86
N ALA A 145 -13.61 -27.16 -12.87
CA ALA A 145 -12.59 -26.36 -12.18
C ALA A 145 -12.55 -26.62 -10.66
N LYS A 146 -13.72 -26.79 -10.04
CA LYS A 146 -13.81 -27.14 -8.61
C LYS A 146 -13.33 -28.55 -8.32
N LEU A 147 -13.62 -29.50 -9.22
CA LEU A 147 -13.19 -30.89 -9.09
C LEU A 147 -11.66 -30.98 -9.14
N HIS A 148 -11.05 -30.28 -10.10
CA HIS A 148 -9.59 -30.14 -10.21
C HIS A 148 -8.97 -29.58 -8.93
N ASN A 149 -9.54 -28.49 -8.38
CA ASN A 149 -9.02 -27.88 -7.16
C ASN A 149 -9.13 -28.84 -5.94
N LEU A 150 -10.13 -29.72 -5.90
CA LEU A 150 -10.28 -30.72 -4.83
C LEU A 150 -9.22 -31.84 -4.91
N GLN A 151 -8.78 -32.21 -6.12
CA GLN A 151 -7.77 -33.24 -6.38
C GLN A 151 -6.73 -32.74 -7.38
N ALA A 152 -5.92 -31.75 -6.99
CA ALA A 152 -4.92 -31.14 -7.88
C ALA A 152 -3.84 -32.12 -8.39
N SER A 153 -3.72 -33.31 -7.78
CA SER A 153 -2.78 -34.36 -8.21
C SER A 153 -3.33 -35.28 -9.32
N SER A 154 -4.64 -35.22 -9.61
CA SER A 154 -5.25 -36.05 -10.64
C SER A 154 -5.31 -35.28 -11.95
N GLU A 155 -4.66 -35.80 -12.98
CA GLU A 155 -4.79 -35.25 -14.33
C GLU A 155 -6.23 -35.40 -14.80
N ILE A 156 -6.80 -34.33 -15.36
CA ILE A 156 -8.12 -34.39 -15.99
C ILE A 156 -7.96 -35.02 -17.37
N ASP A 157 -8.86 -35.93 -17.72
CA ASP A 157 -8.95 -36.53 -19.05
C ASP A 157 -8.87 -35.48 -20.17
N ALA A 158 -7.94 -35.68 -21.11
CA ALA A 158 -7.76 -34.80 -22.27
C ALA A 158 -9.04 -34.62 -23.10
N ALA A 159 -9.94 -35.61 -23.09
CA ALA A 159 -11.25 -35.52 -23.73
C ALA A 159 -12.14 -34.42 -23.12
N VAL A 160 -12.08 -34.22 -21.80
CA VAL A 160 -12.83 -33.17 -21.09
C VAL A 160 -12.24 -31.80 -21.43
N VAL A 161 -10.91 -31.68 -21.44
CA VAL A 161 -10.22 -30.44 -21.83
C VAL A 161 -10.60 -30.03 -23.26
N ASN A 162 -10.64 -30.99 -24.20
CA ASN A 162 -11.07 -30.74 -25.58
C ASN A 162 -12.54 -30.29 -25.66
N GLU A 163 -13.43 -30.89 -24.86
CA GLU A 163 -14.84 -30.45 -24.78
C GLU A 163 -14.93 -29.02 -24.24
N LEU A 164 -14.15 -28.66 -23.22
CA LEU A 164 -14.09 -27.28 -22.71
C LEU A 164 -13.58 -26.31 -23.81
N TYR A 165 -12.53 -26.64 -24.55
CA TYR A 165 -12.11 -25.82 -25.69
C TYR A 165 -13.21 -25.63 -26.74
N SER A 166 -14.06 -26.65 -26.97
CA SER A 166 -15.21 -26.53 -27.87
C SER A 166 -16.28 -25.55 -27.36
N LEU A 167 -16.48 -25.50 -26.03
CA LEU A 167 -17.43 -24.61 -25.36
C LEU A 167 -16.98 -23.14 -25.33
N LEU A 168 -15.75 -22.82 -25.74
CA LEU A 168 -15.36 -21.43 -26.01
C LEU A 168 -16.19 -20.80 -27.14
N ARG A 169 -16.81 -21.61 -28.00
CA ARG A 169 -17.71 -21.16 -29.07
C ARG A 169 -19.19 -21.29 -28.70
N ASP A 170 -19.52 -21.51 -27.43
CA ASP A 170 -20.91 -21.66 -26.97
C ASP A 170 -21.74 -20.41 -27.29
N PRO A 171 -23.01 -20.55 -27.73
CA PRO A 171 -23.87 -19.39 -27.98
C PRO A 171 -24.08 -18.50 -26.74
N ASP A 172 -24.02 -19.07 -25.53
CA ASP A 172 -24.19 -18.30 -24.30
C ASP A 172 -22.85 -17.68 -23.84
N PRO A 173 -22.74 -16.33 -23.73
CA PRO A 173 -21.48 -15.68 -23.38
C PRO A 173 -21.01 -16.02 -21.95
N VAL A 174 -21.94 -16.33 -21.04
CA VAL A 174 -21.58 -16.71 -19.67
C VAL A 174 -20.94 -18.10 -19.63
N VAL A 175 -21.39 -19.05 -20.46
CA VAL A 175 -20.73 -20.36 -20.62
C VAL A 175 -19.31 -20.16 -21.15
N MET A 176 -19.14 -19.36 -22.20
CA MET A 176 -17.84 -19.06 -22.80
C MET A 176 -16.86 -18.44 -21.78
N VAL A 177 -17.28 -17.42 -21.02
CA VAL A 177 -16.47 -16.80 -19.97
C VAL A 177 -16.14 -17.77 -18.83
N ASN A 178 -17.12 -18.57 -18.37
CA ASN A 178 -16.88 -19.57 -17.34
C ASN A 178 -15.92 -20.66 -17.84
N CYS A 179 -15.95 -20.97 -19.14
CA CYS A 179 -15.06 -21.93 -19.75
C CYS A 179 -13.62 -21.42 -19.81
N LEU A 180 -13.43 -20.15 -20.17
CA LEU A 180 -12.13 -19.50 -20.03
C LEU A 180 -11.63 -19.57 -18.59
N ARG A 181 -12.47 -19.26 -17.59
CA ARG A 181 -12.10 -19.36 -16.17
C ARG A 181 -11.73 -20.78 -15.75
N ALA A 182 -12.48 -21.78 -16.23
CA ALA A 182 -12.23 -23.17 -15.89
C ALA A 182 -10.93 -23.68 -16.51
N LEU A 183 -10.71 -23.41 -17.79
CA LEU A 183 -9.48 -23.77 -18.48
C LEU A 183 -8.26 -23.05 -17.89
N GLU A 184 -8.38 -21.78 -17.47
CA GLU A 184 -7.30 -21.06 -16.76
C GLU A 184 -6.87 -21.75 -15.47
N GLU A 185 -7.84 -22.27 -14.70
CA GLU A 185 -7.57 -22.94 -13.42
C GLU A 185 -7.05 -24.37 -13.62
N ILE A 186 -7.59 -25.10 -14.60
CA ILE A 186 -7.20 -26.48 -14.91
C ILE A 186 -5.79 -26.52 -15.50
N LEU A 187 -5.49 -25.64 -16.45
CA LEU A 187 -4.20 -25.62 -17.15
C LEU A 187 -3.19 -24.69 -16.48
N LYS A 188 -3.40 -24.34 -15.20
CA LYS A 188 -2.58 -23.36 -14.49
C LYS A 188 -1.10 -23.76 -14.48
N ASP A 189 -0.80 -25.04 -14.34
CA ASP A 189 0.57 -25.56 -14.31
C ASP A 189 1.23 -25.54 -15.70
N GLU A 190 0.44 -25.57 -16.78
CA GLU A 190 0.90 -25.43 -18.17
C GLU A 190 1.02 -23.95 -18.61
N GLY A 191 0.71 -23.00 -17.73
CA GLY A 191 0.69 -21.56 -18.06
C GLY A 191 -0.67 -21.00 -18.49
N GLY A 192 -1.73 -21.81 -18.38
CA GLY A 192 -3.14 -21.48 -18.61
C GLY A 192 -3.63 -21.78 -20.04
N VAL A 193 -4.76 -21.18 -20.43
CA VAL A 193 -5.40 -21.44 -21.72
C VAL A 193 -4.48 -21.05 -22.88
N ALA A 194 -4.29 -21.97 -23.82
CA ALA A 194 -3.61 -21.69 -25.08
C ALA A 194 -4.52 -20.84 -25.99
N ILE A 195 -4.10 -19.60 -26.27
CA ILE A 195 -4.87 -18.65 -27.07
C ILE A 195 -4.25 -18.53 -28.47
N ASN A 196 -5.03 -18.91 -29.47
CA ASN A 196 -4.66 -18.75 -30.88
C ASN A 196 -5.42 -17.57 -31.51
N LYS A 197 -4.91 -17.03 -32.62
CA LYS A 197 -5.56 -15.98 -33.43
C LYS A 197 -7.09 -16.14 -33.60
N PRO A 198 -7.64 -17.31 -34.03
CA PRO A 198 -9.09 -17.46 -34.19
C PRO A 198 -9.86 -17.34 -32.87
N ILE A 199 -9.27 -17.78 -31.75
CA ILE A 199 -9.88 -17.64 -30.42
C ILE A 199 -9.87 -16.17 -30.02
N THR A 200 -8.75 -15.47 -30.20
CA THR A 200 -8.63 -14.03 -29.92
C THR A 200 -9.70 -13.22 -30.66
N HIS A 201 -9.82 -13.38 -31.98
CA HIS A 201 -10.83 -12.66 -32.77
C HIS A 201 -12.26 -13.05 -32.36
N HIS A 202 -12.52 -14.32 -32.06
CA HIS A 202 -13.85 -14.75 -31.59
C HIS A 202 -14.24 -14.07 -30.27
N LEU A 203 -13.31 -14.04 -29.30
CA LEU A 203 -13.54 -13.43 -27.99
C LEU A 203 -13.72 -11.91 -28.09
N LEU A 204 -12.90 -11.23 -28.89
CA LEU A 204 -12.99 -9.78 -29.09
C LEU A 204 -14.30 -9.37 -29.78
N ASN A 205 -14.71 -10.09 -30.83
CA ASN A 205 -15.96 -9.78 -31.55
C ASN A 205 -17.20 -9.95 -30.66
N ARG A 206 -17.15 -10.86 -29.68
CA ARG A 206 -18.24 -11.11 -28.74
C ARG A 206 -18.09 -10.40 -27.40
N LEU A 207 -17.06 -9.57 -27.23
CA LEU A 207 -16.77 -8.90 -25.96
C LEU A 207 -17.96 -8.09 -25.45
N LYS A 208 -18.68 -7.40 -26.34
CA LYS A 208 -19.86 -6.58 -25.99
C LYS A 208 -21.06 -7.39 -25.48
N GLU A 209 -21.13 -8.68 -25.79
CA GLU A 209 -22.20 -9.58 -25.33
C GLU A 209 -21.95 -10.07 -23.89
N CYS A 210 -20.69 -10.01 -23.43
CA CYS A 210 -20.31 -10.41 -22.08
C CYS A 210 -20.72 -9.37 -21.04
N ASP A 211 -20.97 -9.83 -19.82
CA ASP A 211 -21.15 -8.95 -18.66
C ASP A 211 -19.84 -8.24 -18.29
N ILE A 212 -19.92 -7.23 -17.43
CA ILE A 212 -18.77 -6.39 -17.02
C ILE A 212 -17.59 -7.26 -16.54
N TRP A 213 -17.88 -8.28 -15.73
CA TRP A 213 -16.86 -9.19 -15.17
C TRP A 213 -16.31 -10.17 -16.21
N GLY A 214 -17.15 -10.61 -17.15
CA GLY A 214 -16.72 -11.45 -18.27
C GLY A 214 -15.82 -10.70 -19.23
N GLN A 215 -16.13 -9.44 -19.54
CA GLN A 215 -15.26 -8.59 -20.36
C GLN A 215 -13.88 -8.42 -19.73
N CYS A 216 -13.81 -8.09 -18.43
CA CYS A 216 -12.54 -7.99 -17.72
C CYS A 216 -11.75 -9.30 -17.74
N GLN A 217 -12.41 -10.46 -17.60
CA GLN A 217 -11.75 -11.76 -17.64
C GLN A 217 -11.17 -12.05 -19.03
N VAL A 218 -11.94 -11.81 -20.09
CA VAL A 218 -11.48 -11.99 -21.48
C VAL A 218 -10.27 -11.10 -21.73
N LEU A 219 -10.35 -9.81 -21.40
CA LEU A 219 -9.25 -8.85 -21.58
C LEU A 219 -7.99 -9.27 -20.83
N ARG A 220 -8.12 -9.79 -19.59
CA ARG A 220 -6.99 -10.29 -18.81
C ARG A 220 -6.32 -11.50 -19.46
N VAL A 221 -7.12 -12.47 -19.92
CA VAL A 221 -6.63 -13.68 -20.59
C VAL A 221 -5.86 -13.31 -21.87
N LEU A 222 -6.35 -12.31 -22.61
CA LEU A 222 -5.72 -11.80 -23.84
C LEU A 222 -4.39 -11.08 -23.61
N GLN A 223 -4.02 -10.69 -22.38
CA GLN A 223 -2.71 -10.04 -22.12
C GLN A 223 -1.52 -10.96 -22.41
N ARG A 224 -1.72 -12.28 -22.43
CA ARG A 224 -0.68 -13.25 -22.80
C ARG A 224 -0.56 -13.46 -24.32
N TYR A 225 -1.55 -13.02 -25.09
CA TYR A 225 -1.52 -13.15 -26.55
C TYR A 225 -0.57 -12.12 -27.15
N ARG A 226 0.32 -12.56 -28.04
CA ARG A 226 1.21 -11.67 -28.80
C ARG A 226 0.88 -11.77 -30.30
N PRO A 227 0.50 -10.65 -30.95
CA PRO A 227 0.21 -10.64 -32.38
C PRO A 227 1.49 -10.90 -33.19
N GLN A 228 1.35 -11.59 -34.32
CA GLN A 228 2.48 -11.96 -35.18
C GLN A 228 2.78 -10.90 -36.26
N SER A 229 1.78 -10.11 -36.66
CA SER A 229 1.87 -9.06 -37.68
C SER A 229 1.39 -7.72 -37.13
N GLU A 230 1.92 -6.61 -37.65
CA GLU A 230 1.44 -5.26 -37.34
C GLU A 230 -0.02 -5.05 -37.77
N ASP A 231 -0.43 -5.60 -38.92
CA ASP A 231 -1.83 -5.51 -39.38
C ASP A 231 -2.79 -6.14 -38.37
N GLU A 232 -2.43 -7.31 -37.85
CA GLU A 232 -3.23 -8.00 -36.83
C GLU A 232 -3.28 -7.21 -35.52
N LEU A 233 -2.17 -6.58 -35.13
CA LEU A 233 -2.15 -5.68 -33.98
C LEU A 233 -3.17 -4.56 -34.18
N PHE A 234 -3.14 -3.85 -35.31
CA PHE A 234 -4.06 -2.74 -35.57
C PHE A 234 -5.53 -3.19 -35.68
N ASP A 235 -5.81 -4.38 -36.23
CA ASP A 235 -7.14 -4.98 -36.21
C ASP A 235 -7.65 -5.20 -34.78
N ILE A 236 -6.81 -5.77 -33.90
CA ILE A 236 -7.13 -5.98 -32.48
C ILE A 236 -7.35 -4.65 -31.76
N LEU A 237 -6.48 -3.67 -31.96
CA LEU A 237 -6.60 -2.34 -31.33
C LEU A 237 -7.89 -1.64 -31.76
N SER A 238 -8.29 -1.77 -33.03
CA SER A 238 -9.53 -1.22 -33.55
C SER A 238 -10.77 -1.82 -32.88
N LEU A 239 -10.75 -3.13 -32.59
CA LEU A 239 -11.82 -3.79 -31.83
C LEU A 239 -11.88 -3.33 -30.36
N LEU A 240 -10.73 -3.02 -29.76
CA LEU A 240 -10.61 -2.57 -28.37
C LEU A 240 -10.95 -1.09 -28.16
N ASP A 241 -10.90 -0.25 -29.19
CA ASP A 241 -11.11 1.20 -29.06
C ASP A 241 -12.47 1.55 -28.43
N ALA A 242 -13.52 0.81 -28.79
CA ALA A 242 -14.85 1.00 -28.19
C ALA A 242 -14.88 0.67 -26.68
N SER A 243 -14.08 -0.29 -26.22
CA SER A 243 -13.97 -0.66 -24.80
C SER A 243 -13.07 0.28 -24.00
N LEU A 244 -12.16 1.01 -24.66
CA LEU A 244 -11.26 1.97 -24.04
C LEU A 244 -12.03 3.19 -23.48
N VAL A 245 -13.07 3.64 -24.19
CA VAL A 245 -13.93 4.76 -23.79
C VAL A 245 -15.18 4.28 -23.04
N SER A 246 -15.15 3.07 -22.49
CA SER A 246 -16.30 2.51 -21.79
C SER A 246 -16.66 3.31 -20.52
N PRO A 247 -17.95 3.44 -20.18
CA PRO A 247 -18.39 4.15 -18.98
C PRO A 247 -18.07 3.37 -17.69
N HIS A 248 -17.76 2.08 -17.79
CA HIS A 248 -17.44 1.21 -16.67
C HIS A 248 -15.92 1.19 -16.43
N PRO A 249 -15.43 1.78 -15.33
CA PRO A 249 -13.99 1.90 -15.10
C PRO A 249 -13.20 0.58 -15.12
N PRO A 250 -13.74 -0.57 -14.63
CA PRO A 250 -13.02 -1.84 -14.71
C PRO A 250 -12.72 -2.31 -16.14
N ILE A 251 -13.67 -2.11 -17.06
CA ILE A 251 -13.50 -2.51 -18.47
C ILE A 251 -12.48 -1.59 -19.13
N MET A 252 -12.62 -0.27 -18.93
CA MET A 252 -11.66 0.71 -19.43
C MET A 252 -10.24 0.40 -18.90
N ALA A 253 -10.08 0.13 -17.61
CA ALA A 253 -8.75 -0.13 -17.02
C ALA A 253 -8.13 -1.44 -17.53
N ALA A 254 -8.93 -2.51 -17.65
CA ALA A 254 -8.48 -3.77 -18.24
C ALA A 254 -8.11 -3.61 -19.72
N THR A 255 -8.90 -2.85 -20.47
CA THR A 255 -8.66 -2.55 -21.88
C THR A 255 -7.38 -1.73 -22.04
N LEU A 256 -7.21 -0.68 -21.24
CA LEU A 256 -6.00 0.15 -21.29
C LEU A 256 -4.76 -0.68 -20.94
N SER A 257 -4.81 -1.51 -19.90
CA SER A 257 -3.69 -2.39 -19.55
C SER A 257 -3.32 -3.35 -20.70
N LEU A 258 -4.32 -3.95 -21.37
CA LEU A 258 -4.09 -4.76 -22.56
C LEU A 258 -3.50 -3.91 -23.70
N PHE A 259 -4.08 -2.75 -23.98
CA PHE A 259 -3.64 -1.84 -25.04
C PHE A 259 -2.18 -1.41 -24.84
N LEU A 260 -1.80 -1.02 -23.62
CA LEU A 260 -0.41 -0.65 -23.28
C LEU A 260 0.54 -1.84 -23.37
N SER A 261 0.10 -3.05 -23.02
CA SER A 261 0.93 -4.26 -23.13
C SER A 261 1.24 -4.62 -24.59
N LEU A 262 0.23 -4.50 -25.47
CA LEU A 262 0.36 -4.76 -26.91
C LEU A 262 1.19 -3.68 -27.62
N CYS A 263 1.02 -2.41 -27.23
CA CYS A 263 1.70 -1.27 -27.85
C CYS A 263 3.06 -0.94 -27.24
N SER A 264 3.69 -1.85 -26.50
CA SER A 264 4.99 -1.60 -25.85
C SER A 264 6.12 -1.20 -26.82
N GLY A 265 6.03 -1.58 -28.09
CA GLY A 265 6.96 -1.17 -29.15
C GLY A 265 6.62 0.14 -29.87
N GLN A 266 5.47 0.75 -29.61
CA GLN A 266 4.99 1.96 -30.32
C GLN A 266 4.51 3.03 -29.32
N PRO A 267 5.40 3.94 -28.87
CA PRO A 267 5.08 4.90 -27.82
C PRO A 267 3.99 5.90 -28.25
N ALA A 268 3.96 6.32 -29.52
CA ALA A 268 2.96 7.27 -30.03
C ALA A 268 1.52 6.75 -29.88
N VAL A 269 1.29 5.47 -30.18
CA VAL A 269 -0.03 4.83 -30.07
C VAL A 269 -0.44 4.68 -28.60
N SER A 270 0.52 4.37 -27.73
CA SER A 270 0.28 4.29 -26.29
C SER A 270 -0.15 5.65 -25.70
N LEU A 271 0.48 6.76 -26.10
CA LEU A 271 0.14 8.10 -25.65
C LEU A 271 -1.27 8.51 -26.12
N ALA A 272 -1.61 8.25 -27.38
CA ALA A 272 -2.95 8.51 -27.92
C ALA A 272 -4.05 7.76 -27.15
N ALA A 273 -3.78 6.53 -26.70
CA ALA A 273 -4.71 5.77 -25.87
C ALA A 273 -4.91 6.39 -24.49
N LEU A 274 -3.84 6.88 -23.86
CA LEU A 274 -3.92 7.58 -22.57
C LEU A 274 -4.79 8.84 -22.66
N GLU A 275 -4.70 9.58 -23.76
CA GLU A 275 -5.53 10.76 -23.99
C GLU A 275 -7.02 10.43 -24.08
N ARG A 276 -7.37 9.30 -24.69
CA ARG A 276 -8.78 8.85 -24.82
C ARG A 276 -9.38 8.43 -23.49
N VAL A 277 -8.57 7.89 -22.57
CA VAL A 277 -9.01 7.41 -21.25
C VAL A 277 -9.32 8.56 -20.27
N ARG A 278 -8.91 9.79 -20.58
CA ARG A 278 -9.22 11.00 -19.79
C ARG A 278 -10.71 11.11 -19.41
N GLY A 279 -11.61 10.94 -20.38
CA GLY A 279 -13.05 11.09 -20.17
C GLY A 279 -13.59 10.10 -19.13
N PRO A 280 -13.43 8.78 -19.35
CA PRO A 280 -13.83 7.75 -18.40
C PRO A 280 -13.22 7.90 -16.99
N LEU A 281 -11.95 8.27 -16.87
CA LEU A 281 -11.32 8.48 -15.55
C LEU A 281 -11.90 9.68 -14.81
N LEU A 282 -12.15 10.79 -15.50
CA LEU A 282 -12.81 11.95 -14.90
C LEU A 282 -14.24 11.62 -14.45
N ALA A 283 -14.95 10.78 -15.20
CA ALA A 283 -16.26 10.27 -14.79
C ALA A 283 -16.16 9.37 -13.54
N ALA A 284 -15.13 8.53 -13.46
CA ALA A 284 -14.87 7.68 -12.29
C ALA A 284 -14.55 8.49 -11.02
N CYS A 285 -13.82 9.61 -11.14
CA CYS A 285 -13.61 10.54 -10.04
C CYS A 285 -14.91 11.19 -9.55
N GLY A 286 -15.88 11.42 -10.45
CA GLY A 286 -17.21 11.91 -10.11
C GLY A 286 -18.17 10.86 -9.55
N SER A 287 -17.77 9.58 -9.48
CA SER A 287 -18.64 8.49 -9.00
C SER A 287 -19.08 8.69 -7.55
N GLY A 288 -20.28 8.22 -7.21
CA GLY A 288 -20.82 8.26 -5.84
C GLY A 288 -20.07 7.35 -4.86
N SER A 289 -19.44 6.27 -5.35
CA SER A 289 -18.64 5.35 -4.52
C SER A 289 -17.26 5.95 -4.23
N ARG A 290 -16.91 6.04 -2.93
CA ARG A 290 -15.66 6.64 -2.44
C ARG A 290 -14.42 5.88 -2.90
N GLU A 291 -14.53 4.55 -2.93
CA GLU A 291 -13.48 3.61 -3.30
C GLU A 291 -13.13 3.75 -4.79
N MET A 292 -14.14 3.89 -5.66
CA MET A 292 -13.90 4.14 -7.09
C MET A 292 -13.28 5.51 -7.33
N ARG A 293 -13.68 6.54 -6.57
CA ARG A 293 -13.07 7.87 -6.68
C ARG A 293 -11.60 7.83 -6.28
N PHE A 294 -11.28 7.17 -5.18
CA PHE A 294 -9.90 7.03 -4.70
C PHE A 294 -9.02 6.27 -5.70
N THR A 295 -9.49 5.11 -6.18
CA THR A 295 -8.77 4.34 -7.20
C THR A 295 -8.57 5.16 -8.47
N ALA A 296 -9.59 5.87 -8.96
CA ALA A 296 -9.47 6.73 -10.14
C ALA A 296 -8.41 7.83 -9.95
N LEU A 297 -8.34 8.47 -8.77
CA LEU A 297 -7.30 9.46 -8.45
C LEU A 297 -5.89 8.86 -8.51
N CYS A 298 -5.69 7.65 -7.96
CA CYS A 298 -4.40 6.96 -8.05
C CYS A 298 -3.99 6.66 -9.49
N HIS A 299 -4.93 6.23 -10.33
CA HIS A 299 -4.64 5.99 -11.76
C HIS A 299 -4.35 7.31 -12.49
N ILE A 300 -5.07 8.40 -12.20
CA ILE A 300 -4.79 9.72 -12.78
C ILE A 300 -3.39 10.20 -12.41
N GLN A 301 -3.00 10.07 -11.14
CA GLN A 301 -1.66 10.44 -10.70
C GLN A 301 -0.58 9.66 -11.46
N LEU A 302 -0.81 8.37 -11.70
CA LEU A 302 0.10 7.55 -12.51
C LEU A 302 0.18 8.04 -13.96
N LEU A 303 -0.95 8.44 -14.56
CA LEU A 303 -0.98 8.98 -15.92
C LEU A 303 -0.25 10.32 -16.05
N LEU A 304 -0.37 11.18 -15.04
CA LEU A 304 0.29 12.49 -15.04
C LEU A 304 1.81 12.39 -15.01
N ARG A 305 2.38 11.28 -14.53
CA ARG A 305 3.83 11.02 -14.62
C ARG A 305 4.34 10.87 -16.05
N SER A 306 3.52 10.36 -16.96
CA SER A 306 3.91 10.16 -18.36
C SER A 306 3.43 11.27 -19.29
N ILE A 307 2.28 11.89 -18.99
CA ILE A 307 1.75 13.03 -19.75
C ILE A 307 1.39 14.16 -18.77
N PRO A 308 2.38 15.00 -18.40
CA PRO A 308 2.13 16.19 -17.60
C PRO A 308 1.09 17.09 -18.28
N GLY A 309 0.10 17.56 -17.52
CA GLY A 309 -0.92 18.47 -18.02
C GLY A 309 -2.11 17.82 -18.75
N LEU A 310 -2.19 16.48 -18.85
CA LEU A 310 -3.32 15.81 -19.52
C LEU A 310 -4.71 16.22 -18.96
N MET A 311 -4.78 16.47 -17.65
CA MET A 311 -5.99 16.93 -16.95
C MET A 311 -6.05 18.46 -16.76
N GLY A 312 -5.11 19.22 -17.34
CA GLY A 312 -4.91 20.64 -17.05
C GLY A 312 -6.17 21.49 -17.20
N ALA A 313 -6.96 21.29 -18.26
CA ALA A 313 -8.22 22.03 -18.50
C ALA A 313 -9.34 21.71 -17.47
N HIS A 314 -9.22 20.62 -16.72
CA HIS A 314 -10.25 20.11 -15.82
C HIS A 314 -9.84 20.19 -14.33
N TYR A 315 -8.79 20.94 -14.00
CA TYR A 315 -8.24 21.04 -12.63
C TYR A 315 -9.31 21.35 -11.56
N LYS A 316 -10.31 22.18 -11.89
CA LYS A 316 -11.43 22.55 -10.98
C LYS A 316 -12.25 21.35 -10.49
N ARG A 317 -12.26 20.23 -11.21
CA ARG A 317 -12.97 19.01 -10.79
C ARG A 317 -12.28 18.30 -9.61
N PHE A 318 -11.01 18.62 -9.36
CA PHE A 318 -10.24 18.04 -8.26
C PHE A 318 -10.29 18.90 -6.99
N PHE A 319 -11.12 19.94 -6.94
CA PHE A 319 -11.38 20.65 -5.68
C PHE A 319 -12.05 19.72 -4.67
N CYS A 320 -11.72 19.94 -3.40
CA CYS A 320 -12.15 19.11 -2.28
C CYS A 320 -13.56 19.51 -1.86
N GLY A 321 -14.47 18.54 -1.80
CA GLY A 321 -15.79 18.73 -1.22
C GLY A 321 -15.74 18.67 0.31
N TYR A 322 -16.62 19.40 0.99
CA TYR A 322 -16.68 19.41 2.46
C TYR A 322 -16.92 18.00 3.06
N ALA A 323 -17.83 17.22 2.48
CA ALA A 323 -18.20 15.88 2.96
C ALA A 323 -17.21 14.76 2.55
N GLU A 324 -16.09 15.11 1.92
CA GLU A 324 -15.10 14.11 1.48
C GLU A 324 -14.16 13.70 2.62
N PRO A 325 -13.82 12.40 2.73
CA PRO A 325 -12.81 11.93 3.68
C PRO A 325 -11.43 12.51 3.42
N ALA A 326 -10.62 12.63 4.48
CA ALA A 326 -9.26 13.19 4.45
C ALA A 326 -8.35 12.53 3.41
N TYR A 327 -8.36 11.20 3.32
CA TYR A 327 -7.55 10.46 2.35
C TYR A 327 -7.87 10.80 0.88
N ILE A 328 -9.12 11.17 0.56
CA ILE A 328 -9.49 11.62 -0.80
C ILE A 328 -8.99 13.05 -1.01
N LYS A 329 -9.19 13.93 -0.02
CA LYS A 329 -8.72 15.32 -0.08
C LYS A 329 -7.20 15.38 -0.29
N GLN A 330 -6.43 14.59 0.47
CA GLN A 330 -4.98 14.50 0.33
C GLN A 330 -4.55 14.07 -1.08
N ARG A 331 -5.19 13.04 -1.65
CA ARG A 331 -4.89 12.60 -3.03
C ARG A 331 -5.26 13.65 -4.06
N LYS A 332 -6.39 14.33 -3.89
CA LYS A 332 -6.78 15.46 -4.76
C LYS A 332 -5.75 16.58 -4.72
N MET A 333 -5.26 16.95 -3.53
CA MET A 333 -4.20 17.95 -3.39
C MET A 333 -2.90 17.53 -4.10
N GLN A 334 -2.49 16.26 -3.99
CA GLN A 334 -1.33 15.74 -4.73
C GLN A 334 -1.52 15.88 -6.24
N VAL A 335 -2.70 15.54 -6.77
CA VAL A 335 -3.03 15.71 -8.19
C VAL A 335 -3.04 17.19 -8.59
N LEU A 336 -3.57 18.08 -7.74
CA LEU A 336 -3.60 19.52 -8.02
C LEU A 336 -2.18 20.11 -8.17
N VAL A 337 -1.23 19.67 -7.34
CA VAL A 337 0.18 20.10 -7.42
C VAL A 337 0.79 19.74 -8.79
N GLU A 338 0.49 18.56 -9.33
CA GLU A 338 0.99 18.10 -10.63
C GLU A 338 0.34 18.82 -11.83
N LEU A 339 -0.75 19.57 -11.60
CA LEU A 339 -1.51 20.28 -12.65
C LEU A 339 -1.29 21.80 -12.65
N VAL A 340 -0.36 22.32 -11.83
CA VAL A 340 -0.11 23.77 -11.72
C VAL A 340 0.61 24.28 -12.96
N ASN A 341 0.07 25.36 -13.53
CA ASN A 341 0.58 26.13 -14.67
C ASN A 341 0.47 27.64 -14.38
N ASP A 342 1.12 28.48 -15.19
CA ASP A 342 1.10 29.95 -15.02
C ASP A 342 -0.30 30.57 -15.01
N GLU A 343 -1.25 29.96 -15.74
CA GLU A 343 -2.63 30.44 -15.84
C GLU A 343 -3.49 30.11 -14.62
N ASN A 344 -3.24 28.98 -13.95
CA ASN A 344 -4.12 28.44 -12.92
C ASN A 344 -3.58 28.63 -11.48
N VAL A 345 -2.30 28.96 -11.33
CA VAL A 345 -1.61 29.02 -10.03
C VAL A 345 -2.31 29.91 -9.01
N ALA A 346 -2.81 31.08 -9.41
CA ALA A 346 -3.48 32.00 -8.48
C ALA A 346 -4.73 31.38 -7.85
N MET A 347 -5.62 30.85 -8.69
CA MET A 347 -6.85 30.18 -8.25
C MET A 347 -6.57 28.93 -7.41
N LEU A 348 -5.53 28.17 -7.76
CA LEU A 348 -5.14 26.97 -7.01
C LEU A 348 -4.61 27.32 -5.62
N LEU A 349 -3.75 28.33 -5.53
CA LEU A 349 -3.21 28.79 -4.25
C LEU A 349 -4.30 29.38 -3.34
N ASP A 350 -5.25 30.13 -3.89
CA ASP A 350 -6.39 30.66 -3.14
C ASP A 350 -7.26 29.53 -2.55
N GLU A 351 -7.53 28.50 -3.34
CA GLU A 351 -8.31 27.34 -2.90
C GLU A 351 -7.54 26.51 -1.85
N LEU A 352 -6.24 26.24 -2.06
CA LEU A 352 -5.37 25.54 -1.10
C LEU A 352 -5.24 26.30 0.22
N LYS A 353 -5.19 27.64 0.17
CA LYS A 353 -5.20 28.50 1.36
C LYS A 353 -6.46 28.27 2.20
N GLY A 354 -7.63 28.10 1.56
CA GLY A 354 -8.86 27.73 2.26
C GLY A 354 -8.79 26.37 2.95
N TYR A 355 -8.05 25.41 2.40
CA TYR A 355 -7.87 24.08 2.99
C TYR A 355 -6.88 24.04 4.15
N CYS A 356 -5.99 25.04 4.26
CA CYS A 356 -5.02 25.13 5.36
C CYS A 356 -5.68 25.36 6.74
N THR A 357 -6.94 25.82 6.76
CA THR A 357 -7.72 26.04 7.99
C THR A 357 -8.88 25.03 8.14
N ASP A 358 -8.79 23.85 7.49
CA ASP A 358 -9.77 22.78 7.67
C ASP A 358 -9.74 22.26 9.13
N VAL A 359 -10.87 21.71 9.60
CA VAL A 359 -11.02 21.16 10.95
C VAL A 359 -10.10 19.93 11.14
N ASN A 360 -9.84 19.19 10.07
CA ASN A 360 -8.91 18.06 10.13
C ASN A 360 -7.46 18.52 9.92
N ALA A 361 -6.64 18.39 10.97
CA ALA A 361 -5.22 18.70 10.95
C ALA A 361 -4.45 18.00 9.82
N GLU A 362 -4.72 16.73 9.52
CA GLU A 362 -4.03 16.00 8.43
C GLU A 362 -4.30 16.64 7.06
N THR A 363 -5.52 17.14 6.85
CA THR A 363 -5.91 17.82 5.60
C THR A 363 -5.26 19.19 5.50
N ALA A 364 -5.22 19.94 6.61
CA ALA A 364 -4.54 21.22 6.70
C ALA A 364 -3.03 21.07 6.42
N GLN A 365 -2.37 20.08 7.05
CA GLN A 365 -0.95 19.78 6.83
C GLN A 365 -0.66 19.36 5.38
N ALA A 366 -1.53 18.53 4.78
CA ALA A 366 -1.41 18.15 3.38
C ALA A 366 -1.55 19.36 2.43
N ALA A 367 -2.45 20.32 2.74
CA ALA A 367 -2.60 21.55 1.96
C ALA A 367 -1.35 22.44 2.07
N ILE A 368 -0.80 22.61 3.28
CA ILE A 368 0.43 23.38 3.51
C ILE A 368 1.61 22.73 2.76
N THR A 369 1.73 21.41 2.82
CA THR A 369 2.76 20.66 2.06
C THR A 369 2.57 20.82 0.55
N ALA A 370 1.32 20.83 0.07
CA ALA A 370 1.03 21.08 -1.35
C ALA A 370 1.46 22.49 -1.79
N ILE A 371 1.21 23.52 -0.98
CA ILE A 371 1.70 24.89 -1.22
C ILE A 371 3.24 24.91 -1.27
N GLY A 372 3.91 24.22 -0.35
CA GLY A 372 5.38 24.09 -0.36
C GLY A 372 5.92 23.48 -1.66
N ARG A 373 5.25 22.43 -2.18
CA ARG A 373 5.62 21.81 -3.46
C ARG A 373 5.43 22.76 -4.66
N ILE A 374 4.38 23.59 -4.66
CA ILE A 374 4.17 24.63 -5.69
C ILE A 374 5.23 25.74 -5.57
N GLY A 375 5.67 26.05 -4.35
CA GLY A 375 6.70 27.04 -4.05
C GLY A 375 8.04 26.80 -4.76
N ARG A 376 8.32 25.58 -5.23
CA ARG A 376 9.49 25.30 -6.08
C ARG A 376 9.51 26.14 -7.35
N SER A 377 8.34 26.36 -7.96
CA SER A 377 8.22 27.15 -9.20
C SER A 377 7.72 28.58 -8.92
N TYR A 378 6.89 28.77 -7.89
CA TYR A 378 6.24 30.04 -7.56
C TYR A 378 6.48 30.44 -6.10
N SER A 379 7.75 30.67 -5.74
CA SER A 379 8.18 30.88 -4.36
C SER A 379 7.48 32.04 -3.65
N ASP A 380 7.42 33.21 -4.29
CA ASP A 380 7.08 34.46 -3.59
C ASP A 380 5.64 34.45 -3.08
N ARG A 381 4.69 34.05 -3.94
CA ARG A 381 3.27 33.91 -3.56
C ARG A 381 3.04 32.83 -2.52
N CYS A 382 3.77 31.71 -2.61
CA CYS A 382 3.65 30.64 -1.62
C CYS A 382 4.16 31.11 -0.26
N LEU A 383 5.28 31.84 -0.21
CA LEU A 383 5.83 32.40 1.01
C LEU A 383 4.91 33.46 1.63
N GLU A 384 4.26 34.31 0.84
CA GLU A 384 3.23 35.24 1.35
C GLU A 384 2.08 34.50 2.06
N ILE A 385 1.63 33.37 1.50
CA ILE A 385 0.58 32.57 2.13
C ILE A 385 1.10 31.89 3.40
N LEU A 386 2.28 31.26 3.35
CA LEU A 386 2.88 30.56 4.48
C LEU A 386 3.17 31.52 5.64
N THR A 387 3.70 32.71 5.38
CA THR A 387 3.92 33.74 6.42
C THR A 387 2.59 34.23 7.02
N GLY A 388 1.54 34.41 6.21
CA GLY A 388 0.20 34.71 6.69
C GLY A 388 -0.39 33.63 7.61
N LEU A 389 -0.11 32.35 7.33
CA LEU A 389 -0.57 31.23 8.16
C LEU A 389 0.12 31.16 9.53
N LEU A 390 1.38 31.59 9.66
CA LEU A 390 2.07 31.70 10.96
C LEU A 390 1.35 32.66 11.91
N GLY A 391 0.70 33.70 11.37
CA GLY A 391 -0.08 34.65 12.14
C GLY A 391 -1.27 34.05 12.91
N LEU A 392 -1.73 32.83 12.55
CA LEU A 392 -2.83 32.15 13.22
C LEU A 392 -2.45 31.57 14.60
N LYS A 393 -1.15 31.41 14.88
CA LYS A 393 -0.61 30.88 16.15
C LYS A 393 -1.23 29.54 16.60
N GLN A 394 -1.53 28.65 15.66
CA GLN A 394 -2.01 27.30 15.95
C GLN A 394 -0.87 26.29 15.78
N ASP A 395 -0.57 25.49 16.82
CA ASP A 395 0.59 24.58 16.86
C ASP A 395 0.72 23.67 15.63
N HIS A 396 -0.33 22.93 15.27
CA HIS A 396 -0.31 22.01 14.13
C HIS A 396 -0.10 22.70 12.76
N ILE A 397 -0.53 23.96 12.61
CA ILE A 397 -0.32 24.77 11.41
C ILE A 397 1.11 25.32 11.41
N THR A 398 1.55 25.93 12.51
CA THR A 398 2.91 26.47 12.65
C THR A 398 3.95 25.37 12.42
N SER A 399 3.76 24.19 13.01
CA SER A 399 4.67 23.03 12.82
C SER A 399 4.79 22.67 11.34
N ALA A 400 3.67 22.53 10.63
CA ALA A 400 3.69 22.19 9.22
C ALA A 400 4.27 23.31 8.34
N VAL A 401 3.96 24.57 8.63
CA VAL A 401 4.51 25.71 7.88
C VAL A 401 6.03 25.76 8.03
N VAL A 402 6.56 25.64 9.25
CA VAL A 402 8.02 25.66 9.48
C VAL A 402 8.71 24.49 8.79
N GLN A 403 8.12 23.29 8.80
CA GLN A 403 8.61 22.15 8.03
C GLN A 403 8.64 22.44 6.53
N THR A 404 7.57 23.03 5.96
CA THR A 404 7.54 23.38 4.54
C THR A 404 8.50 24.52 4.18
N MET A 405 8.74 25.48 5.07
CA MET A 405 9.71 26.54 4.86
C MET A 405 11.15 26.00 4.85
N ARG A 406 11.48 25.08 5.77
CA ARG A 406 12.75 24.34 5.77
C ARG A 406 12.99 23.67 4.42
N ASP A 407 12.00 22.92 3.99
CA ASP A 407 12.00 22.15 2.75
C ASP A 407 12.11 23.04 1.51
N LEU A 408 11.39 24.17 1.48
CA LEU A 408 11.41 25.13 0.40
C LEU A 408 12.76 25.85 0.29
N VAL A 409 13.32 26.30 1.42
CA VAL A 409 14.61 27.01 1.44
C VAL A 409 15.76 26.11 1.01
N TRP A 410 15.69 24.82 1.34
CA TRP A 410 16.65 23.83 0.85
C TRP A 410 16.67 23.76 -0.68
N VAL A 411 15.50 23.75 -1.32
CA VAL A 411 15.36 23.65 -2.78
C VAL A 411 15.60 25.00 -3.47
N CYS A 412 15.16 26.08 -2.84
CA CYS A 412 15.16 27.45 -3.34
C CYS A 412 15.89 28.38 -2.36
N PRO A 413 17.24 28.41 -2.37
CA PRO A 413 18.02 29.25 -1.44
C PRO A 413 17.74 30.75 -1.54
N GLN A 414 17.20 31.21 -2.68
CA GLN A 414 16.80 32.61 -2.88
C GLN A 414 15.70 33.08 -1.92
N CYS A 415 14.95 32.15 -1.32
CA CYS A 415 13.86 32.43 -0.40
C CYS A 415 14.30 32.61 1.06
N SER A 416 15.61 32.54 1.33
CA SER A 416 16.12 32.50 2.70
C SER A 416 15.76 33.74 3.51
N ASP A 417 15.77 34.92 2.89
CA ASP A 417 15.61 36.19 3.62
C ASP A 417 14.21 36.36 4.17
N THR A 418 13.18 36.12 3.35
CA THR A 418 11.78 36.17 3.78
C THR A 418 11.46 35.13 4.84
N VAL A 419 12.05 33.93 4.75
CA VAL A 419 11.90 32.90 5.78
C VAL A 419 12.57 33.33 7.09
N CYS A 420 13.78 33.91 7.07
CA CYS A 420 14.45 34.38 8.28
C CYS A 420 13.60 35.39 9.07
N PHE A 421 12.97 36.35 8.38
CA PHE A 421 12.08 37.32 9.03
C PHE A 421 10.80 36.68 9.60
N ALA A 422 10.31 35.61 8.97
CA ALA A 422 9.08 34.94 9.38
C ALA A 422 9.25 34.02 10.61
N LEU A 423 10.48 33.62 10.93
CA LEU A 423 10.76 32.67 12.02
C LEU A 423 10.69 33.31 13.42
N GLU A 424 10.80 34.62 13.52
CA GLU A 424 10.75 35.32 14.80
C GLU A 424 9.39 35.09 15.50
N GLY A 425 9.43 34.59 16.75
CA GLY A 425 8.24 34.32 17.57
C GLY A 425 7.54 32.97 17.32
N CYS A 426 8.05 32.12 16.41
CA CYS A 426 7.46 30.79 16.17
C CYS A 426 7.67 29.82 17.35
N GLU A 427 8.78 29.98 18.09
CA GLU A 427 9.20 29.15 19.22
C GLU A 427 8.15 28.99 20.33
N GLU A 428 7.38 30.04 20.64
CA GLU A 428 6.39 30.03 21.72
C GLU A 428 5.21 29.07 21.43
N THR A 429 4.96 28.80 20.14
CA THR A 429 3.78 28.02 19.71
C THR A 429 4.08 26.55 19.45
N LEU A 430 5.35 26.18 19.21
CA LEU A 430 5.72 24.85 18.72
C LEU A 430 5.88 23.82 19.84
N GLN A 431 4.98 22.84 19.86
CA GLN A 431 5.04 21.69 20.77
C GLN A 431 5.46 20.40 20.05
N ASP A 432 5.15 20.28 18.77
CA ASP A 432 5.48 19.09 17.99
C ASP A 432 6.99 18.92 17.74
N SER A 433 7.46 17.68 17.87
CA SER A 433 8.86 17.29 17.70
C SER A 433 9.39 17.54 16.28
N GLN A 434 8.55 17.36 15.25
CA GLN A 434 8.96 17.57 13.85
C GLN A 434 9.09 19.06 13.52
N GLY A 435 8.13 19.88 13.99
CA GLY A 435 8.20 21.34 13.89
C GLY A 435 9.42 21.93 14.59
N ARG A 436 9.73 21.45 15.81
CA ARG A 436 10.93 21.86 16.57
C ARG A 436 12.23 21.49 15.85
N GLN A 437 12.33 20.28 15.29
CA GLN A 437 13.49 19.89 14.48
C GLN A 437 13.67 20.80 13.28
N ALA A 438 12.59 21.12 12.56
CA ALA A 438 12.65 22.01 11.42
C ALA A 438 13.05 23.44 11.80
N LEU A 439 12.55 23.96 12.92
CA LEU A 439 12.97 25.25 13.46
C LEU A 439 14.46 25.26 13.83
N LEU A 440 14.93 24.27 14.60
CA LEU A 440 16.33 24.16 15.01
C LEU A 440 17.26 24.09 13.81
N TRP A 441 16.89 23.32 12.78
CA TRP A 441 17.64 23.24 11.54
C TRP A 441 17.75 24.63 10.86
N LEU A 442 16.64 25.36 10.76
CA LEU A 442 16.60 26.70 10.15
C LEU A 442 17.46 27.69 10.92
N LEU A 443 17.38 27.69 12.26
CA LEU A 443 18.22 28.52 13.13
C LEU A 443 19.70 28.14 13.03
N GLY A 444 20.02 26.85 12.89
CA GLY A 444 21.39 26.40 12.74
C GLY A 444 22.03 26.82 11.41
N VAL A 445 21.27 26.79 10.31
CA VAL A 445 21.79 27.16 8.98
C VAL A 445 21.80 28.68 8.78
N TYR A 446 20.75 29.38 9.23
CA TYR A 446 20.57 30.81 8.98
C TYR A 446 20.71 31.70 10.22
N GLY A 447 21.23 31.17 11.33
CA GLY A 447 21.37 31.91 12.59
C GLY A 447 22.36 33.08 12.54
N GLU A 448 23.16 33.23 11.48
CA GLU A 448 23.90 34.48 11.24
C GLU A 448 22.95 35.66 10.96
N ARG A 449 21.84 35.41 10.25
CA ARG A 449 20.86 36.43 9.85
C ARG A 449 19.76 36.63 10.89
N VAL A 450 19.42 35.58 11.62
CA VAL A 450 18.40 35.63 12.68
C VAL A 450 19.03 36.14 13.96
N SER A 451 18.57 37.29 14.46
CA SER A 451 19.14 37.90 15.68
C SER A 451 18.77 37.12 16.94
N SER A 452 17.57 36.55 17.01
CA SER A 452 17.05 35.80 18.16
C SER A 452 17.62 34.39 18.31
N ALA A 453 18.29 33.85 17.28
CA ALA A 453 18.69 32.44 17.22
C ALA A 453 19.49 31.94 18.45
N PRO A 454 20.51 32.66 18.97
CA PRO A 454 21.25 32.21 20.16
C PRO A 454 20.35 32.07 21.40
N TYR A 455 19.44 33.03 21.61
CA TYR A 455 18.54 33.03 22.76
C TYR A 455 17.52 31.89 22.68
N THR A 456 16.97 31.65 21.49
CA THR A 456 16.06 30.52 21.27
C THR A 456 16.76 29.18 21.53
N LEU A 457 17.98 29.01 21.02
CA LEU A 457 18.76 27.78 21.25
C LEU A 457 19.11 27.57 22.72
N GLU A 458 19.44 28.64 23.45
CA GLU A 458 19.73 28.56 24.88
C GLU A 458 18.55 27.99 25.67
N VAL A 459 17.32 28.43 25.38
CA VAL A 459 16.10 27.89 26.02
C VAL A 459 15.95 26.38 25.75
N PHE A 460 16.21 25.93 24.51
CA PHE A 460 16.18 24.50 24.18
C PHE A 460 17.29 23.70 24.88
N ILE A 461 18.47 24.31 25.07
CA ILE A 461 19.60 23.68 25.78
C ILE A 461 19.28 23.55 27.27
N ASP A 462 18.72 24.59 27.90
CA ASP A 462 18.32 24.55 29.31
C ASP A 462 17.24 23.48 29.56
N GLY A 463 16.35 23.28 28.57
CA GLY A 463 15.31 22.25 28.58
C GLY A 463 15.76 20.84 28.16
N VAL A 464 17.02 20.63 27.72
CA VAL A 464 17.47 19.41 27.04
C VAL A 464 17.23 18.12 27.86
N ARG A 465 17.30 18.22 29.20
CA ARG A 465 17.06 17.09 30.11
C ARG A 465 15.61 16.62 30.11
N SER A 466 14.68 17.52 29.86
CA SER A 466 13.24 17.24 29.78
C SER A 466 12.76 16.81 28.40
N GLU A 467 13.57 17.00 27.37
CA GLU A 467 13.22 16.65 25.99
C GLU A 467 13.27 15.13 25.77
N ALA A 468 12.13 14.54 25.42
CA ALA A 468 12.02 13.09 25.18
C ALA A 468 12.46 12.67 23.77
N SER A 469 12.46 13.60 22.81
CA SER A 469 12.68 13.25 21.39
C SER A 469 14.16 13.31 21.01
N LEU A 470 14.71 12.16 20.60
CA LEU A 470 16.12 12.04 20.21
C LEU A 470 16.47 12.91 18.98
N GLY A 471 15.54 13.01 18.02
CA GLY A 471 15.73 13.82 16.82
C GLY A 471 15.93 15.31 17.13
N VAL A 472 15.21 15.85 18.11
CA VAL A 472 15.39 17.24 18.57
C VAL A 472 16.76 17.42 19.21
N LYS A 473 17.21 16.48 20.06
CA LYS A 473 18.56 16.55 20.69
C LYS A 473 19.70 16.53 19.67
N MET A 474 19.61 15.64 18.67
CA MET A 474 20.61 15.55 17.60
C MET A 474 20.64 16.80 16.71
N GLU A 475 19.47 17.35 16.38
CA GLU A 475 19.39 18.57 15.59
C GLU A 475 19.84 19.79 16.41
N LEU A 476 19.52 19.85 17.71
CA LEU A 476 20.00 20.88 18.62
C LEU A 476 21.54 20.91 18.69
N LEU A 477 22.18 19.74 18.87
CA LEU A 477 23.64 19.61 18.81
C LEU A 477 24.20 20.16 17.50
N THR A 478 23.57 19.83 16.37
CA THR A 478 24.02 20.27 15.05
C THR A 478 23.80 21.77 14.84
N ALA A 479 22.66 22.31 15.28
CA ALA A 479 22.29 23.71 15.14
C ALA A 479 23.20 24.61 15.99
N THR A 480 23.40 24.27 17.26
CA THR A 480 24.30 25.01 18.17
C THR A 480 25.74 24.96 17.68
N MET A 481 26.17 23.80 17.18
CA MET A 481 27.50 23.63 16.60
C MET A 481 27.70 24.50 15.34
N ARG A 482 26.71 24.55 14.44
CA ARG A 482 26.74 25.43 13.26
C ARG A 482 26.74 26.90 13.66
N LEU A 483 25.91 27.30 14.63
CA LEU A 483 25.84 28.67 15.10
C LEU A 483 27.15 29.11 15.75
N PHE A 484 27.82 28.21 16.47
CA PHE A 484 29.15 28.47 17.05
C PHE A 484 30.21 28.83 16.02
N LEU A 485 30.17 28.23 14.84
CA LEU A 485 31.09 28.56 13.75
C LEU A 485 30.87 29.97 13.16
N CYS A 486 29.68 30.55 13.38
CA CYS A 486 29.30 31.87 12.90
C CYS A 486 29.41 32.95 14.00
N ARG A 487 28.94 32.64 15.22
CA ARG A 487 28.90 33.56 16.38
C ARG A 487 29.51 32.91 17.62
N PRO A 488 30.85 32.80 17.70
CA PRO A 488 31.52 32.06 18.78
C PRO A 488 31.34 32.72 20.15
N ALA A 489 31.33 34.06 20.23
CA ALA A 489 31.28 34.78 21.50
C ALA A 489 29.98 34.52 22.30
N GLU A 490 28.85 34.43 21.61
CA GLU A 490 27.52 34.22 22.23
C GLU A 490 27.28 32.74 22.55
N THR A 491 27.85 31.82 21.76
CA THR A 491 27.47 30.40 21.78
C THR A 491 28.48 29.47 22.46
N GLN A 492 29.67 29.96 22.83
CA GLN A 492 30.73 29.13 23.40
C GLN A 492 30.29 28.44 24.71
N ASP A 493 29.67 29.19 25.63
CA ASP A 493 29.23 28.65 26.92
C ASP A 493 28.09 27.63 26.74
N MET A 494 27.04 28.00 25.98
CA MET A 494 25.90 27.13 25.73
C MET A 494 26.30 25.82 25.02
N LEU A 495 27.25 25.87 24.06
CA LEU A 495 27.76 24.68 23.39
C LEU A 495 28.53 23.78 24.36
N GLY A 496 29.33 24.37 25.25
CA GLY A 496 30.05 23.64 26.29
C GLY A 496 29.10 22.89 27.23
N ARG A 497 28.05 23.58 27.72
CA ARG A 497 27.00 22.97 28.57
C ARG A 497 26.29 21.81 27.86
N LEU A 498 25.90 22.02 26.59
CA LEU A 498 25.23 21.00 25.79
C LEU A 498 26.12 19.76 25.55
N LEU A 499 27.38 19.97 25.15
CA LEU A 499 28.32 18.87 24.91
C LEU A 499 28.60 18.07 26.18
N HIS A 500 28.80 18.75 27.31
CA HIS A 500 29.02 18.08 28.60
C HIS A 500 27.83 17.19 28.98
N TYR A 501 26.61 17.72 28.88
CA TYR A 501 25.39 16.95 29.10
C TYR A 501 25.28 15.73 28.16
N CYS A 502 25.47 15.93 26.85
CA CYS A 502 25.35 14.85 25.86
C CYS A 502 26.44 13.78 25.97
N ILE A 503 27.63 14.10 26.50
CA ILE A 503 28.74 13.15 26.64
C ILE A 503 28.68 12.37 27.95
N GLU A 504 28.28 13.02 29.04
CA GLU A 504 28.34 12.43 30.39
C GLU A 504 27.01 11.89 30.89
N GLU A 505 25.91 12.60 30.62
CA GLU A 505 24.62 12.30 31.24
C GLU A 505 23.62 11.62 30.30
N GLU A 506 23.77 11.77 28.98
CA GLU A 506 22.83 11.20 28.02
C GLU A 506 22.99 9.68 27.91
N THR A 507 21.85 8.98 27.94
CA THR A 507 21.81 7.50 27.89
C THR A 507 21.84 6.96 26.46
N ASP A 508 21.38 7.74 25.48
CA ASP A 508 21.32 7.33 24.09
C ASP A 508 22.70 7.38 23.42
N MET A 509 23.11 6.27 22.81
CA MET A 509 24.42 6.15 22.19
C MET A 509 24.57 7.03 20.94
N CYS A 510 23.50 7.25 20.16
CA CYS A 510 23.61 8.03 18.92
C CYS A 510 23.88 9.50 19.23
N VAL A 511 23.15 10.07 20.21
CA VAL A 511 23.36 11.45 20.66
C VAL A 511 24.77 11.62 21.23
N ARG A 512 25.21 10.67 22.06
CA ARG A 512 26.55 10.67 22.66
C ARG A 512 27.67 10.58 21.62
N ASP A 513 27.54 9.68 20.65
CA ASP A 513 28.54 9.50 19.59
C ASP A 513 28.62 10.73 18.69
N GLN A 514 27.48 11.37 18.39
CA GLN A 514 27.44 12.61 17.63
C GLN A 514 28.11 13.77 18.39
N ALA A 515 27.86 13.88 19.70
CA ALA A 515 28.51 14.87 20.55
C ALA A 515 30.04 14.65 20.63
N LEU A 516 30.48 13.40 20.81
CA LEU A 516 31.90 13.03 20.79
C LEU A 516 32.55 13.31 19.43
N LEU A 517 31.83 13.07 18.33
CA LEU A 517 32.29 13.41 16.99
C LEU A 517 32.51 14.92 16.89
N TYR A 518 31.53 15.75 17.24
CA TYR A 518 31.66 17.20 17.19
C TYR A 518 32.76 17.72 18.11
N TYR A 519 32.92 17.15 19.31
CA TYR A 519 34.00 17.50 20.24
C TYR A 519 35.39 17.21 19.66
N ARG A 520 35.60 16.00 19.12
CA ARG A 520 36.88 15.62 18.48
C ARG A 520 37.16 16.45 17.24
N LEU A 521 36.12 16.82 16.52
CA LEU A 521 36.22 17.55 15.27
C LEU A 521 36.59 19.03 15.53
N LEU A 522 36.08 19.63 16.62
CA LEU A 522 36.56 20.91 17.15
C LEU A 522 38.05 20.87 17.53
N HIS A 523 38.53 19.76 18.13
CA HIS A 523 39.95 19.58 18.44
C HIS A 523 40.84 19.49 17.20
N CYS A 524 40.31 19.03 16.06
CA CYS A 524 41.05 18.99 14.80
C CYS A 524 41.19 20.38 14.15
N GLY A 525 40.32 21.34 14.51
CA GLY A 525 40.38 22.73 14.05
C GLY A 525 39.06 23.26 13.48
N ILE A 526 38.84 24.57 13.65
CA ILE A 526 37.58 25.27 13.29
C ILE A 526 37.34 25.25 11.77
N GLU A 527 38.37 25.38 10.95
CA GLU A 527 38.22 25.40 9.48
C GLU A 527 37.84 24.04 8.91
N GLU A 528 38.43 22.94 9.41
CA GLU A 528 38.03 21.59 9.02
C GLU A 528 36.61 21.27 9.48
N THR A 529 36.25 21.78 10.66
CA THR A 529 34.89 21.73 11.19
C THR A 529 33.88 22.43 10.29
N ARG A 530 34.23 23.62 9.82
CA ARG A 530 33.40 24.39 8.90
C ARG A 530 33.19 23.63 7.59
N LYS A 531 34.24 23.03 7.02
CA LYS A 531 34.14 22.24 5.78
C LYS A 531 33.18 21.05 5.91
N VAL A 532 33.24 20.32 7.03
CA VAL A 532 32.40 19.12 7.24
C VAL A 532 30.93 19.48 7.49
N LEU A 533 30.66 20.56 8.24
CA LEU A 533 29.29 20.93 8.63
C LEU A 533 28.57 21.82 7.61
N GLN A 534 29.30 22.64 6.86
CA GLN A 534 28.76 23.48 5.78
C GLN A 534 28.79 22.79 4.41
N GLY A 535 29.41 21.60 4.30
CA GLY A 535 29.33 20.78 3.09
C GLY A 535 27.88 20.47 2.74
N ARG A 536 27.49 20.69 1.47
CA ARG A 536 26.16 20.31 0.98
C ARG A 536 25.98 18.80 1.10
N ARG A 537 25.32 18.34 2.16
CA ARG A 537 24.84 16.96 2.23
C ARG A 537 23.65 16.85 1.28
N SER A 538 23.64 15.87 0.40
CA SER A 538 22.40 15.45 -0.26
C SER A 538 21.55 14.75 0.79
N ASP A 539 20.51 15.40 1.31
CA ASP A 539 19.54 14.73 2.18
C ASP A 539 18.64 13.83 1.30
N PRO A 540 18.67 12.50 1.44
CA PRO A 540 17.84 11.61 0.63
C PRO A 540 16.35 11.77 0.96
N SER A 541 15.99 12.28 2.15
CA SER A 541 14.60 12.51 2.55
C SER A 541 13.91 13.64 1.75
N LEU A 542 14.71 14.55 1.16
CA LEU A 542 14.23 15.66 0.33
C LEU A 542 14.04 15.28 -1.14
N GLY A 543 14.27 14.00 -1.51
CA GLY A 543 13.95 13.46 -2.83
C GLY A 543 12.47 13.63 -3.22
N VAL A 544 11.58 13.83 -2.23
CA VAL A 544 10.15 14.12 -2.42
C VAL A 544 9.90 15.49 -3.07
N LEU A 545 10.83 16.44 -2.92
CA LEU A 545 10.72 17.80 -3.47
C LEU A 545 11.50 17.99 -4.77
N ILE A 546 12.42 17.07 -5.06
CA ILE A 546 13.08 16.97 -6.37
C ILE A 546 12.05 16.36 -7.31
N GLY A 547 11.28 17.22 -7.98
CA GLY A 547 10.22 16.82 -8.90
C GLY A 547 10.66 15.63 -9.76
N ARG A 548 9.85 14.58 -9.77
CA ARG A 548 10.20 13.35 -10.48
C ARG A 548 10.30 13.66 -11.98
N PRO A 549 11.37 13.22 -12.67
CA PRO A 549 11.38 13.28 -14.12
C PRO A 549 10.21 12.44 -14.67
N ALA A 550 9.70 12.84 -15.84
CA ALA A 550 8.61 12.10 -16.48
C ALA A 550 9.02 10.63 -16.67
N GLU A 551 8.22 9.72 -16.11
CA GLU A 551 8.47 8.28 -16.17
C GLU A 551 7.89 7.74 -17.49
N PRO A 552 8.68 6.98 -18.29
CA PRO A 552 8.16 6.36 -19.50
C PRO A 552 7.08 5.33 -19.14
N VAL A 553 6.04 5.25 -19.98
CA VAL A 553 4.87 4.37 -19.80
C VAL A 553 5.28 2.90 -19.56
N SER A 554 6.41 2.47 -20.13
CA SER A 554 6.95 1.12 -19.97
C SER A 554 7.27 0.73 -18.51
N GLN A 555 7.56 1.69 -17.63
CA GLN A 555 7.92 1.43 -16.24
C GLN A 555 6.72 1.00 -15.38
N TRP A 556 5.53 1.56 -15.64
CA TRP A 556 4.34 1.32 -14.81
C TRP A 556 3.19 0.62 -15.55
N ALA A 557 3.21 0.51 -16.89
CA ALA A 557 2.12 -0.09 -17.65
C ALA A 557 1.75 -1.52 -17.18
N ARG A 558 2.74 -2.29 -16.72
CA ARG A 558 2.54 -3.64 -16.18
C ARG A 558 1.80 -3.65 -14.85
N SER A 559 1.95 -2.58 -14.06
CA SER A 559 1.33 -2.45 -12.75
C SER A 559 0.06 -1.59 -12.73
N PHE A 560 -0.33 -0.99 -13.87
CA PHE A 560 -1.49 -0.10 -13.99
C PHE A 560 -2.77 -0.67 -13.36
N ASN A 561 -3.14 -1.91 -13.71
CA ASN A 561 -4.37 -2.56 -13.22
C ASN A 561 -4.09 -3.54 -12.07
N THR A 562 -3.17 -3.16 -11.17
CA THR A 562 -2.81 -3.91 -9.97
C THR A 562 -3.05 -3.07 -8.72
N LEU A 563 -2.74 -3.60 -7.52
CA LEU A 563 -2.83 -2.84 -6.27
C LEU A 563 -1.62 -1.91 -6.04
N GLU A 564 -0.59 -1.97 -6.90
CA GLU A 564 0.62 -1.17 -6.75
C GLU A 564 0.38 0.35 -6.79
N PRO A 565 -0.47 0.91 -7.68
CA PRO A 565 -0.79 2.33 -7.67
C PRO A 565 -1.43 2.81 -6.36
N LEU A 566 -2.05 1.90 -5.59
CA LEU A 566 -2.63 2.22 -4.28
C LEU A 566 -1.55 2.25 -3.19
N ARG A 567 -0.53 1.38 -3.28
CA ARG A 567 0.59 1.28 -2.33
C ARG A 567 1.59 2.41 -2.44
N GLN A 568 1.71 3.05 -3.59
CA GLN A 568 2.66 4.15 -3.78
C GLN A 568 2.37 5.41 -2.92
N GLY A 569 1.27 5.44 -2.15
CA GLY A 569 1.08 6.44 -1.08
C GLY A 569 1.52 6.04 0.32
N SER A 570 1.75 4.75 0.61
CA SER A 570 2.18 4.30 1.94
C SER A 570 3.70 4.32 2.12
N ILE A 571 4.47 4.44 1.03
CA ILE A 571 5.94 4.55 1.08
C ILE A 571 6.39 5.99 1.45
N GLU A 572 5.46 6.94 1.60
CA GLU A 572 5.79 8.31 2.04
C GLU A 572 5.87 8.47 3.58
N THR A 573 5.63 7.42 4.38
CA THR A 573 5.70 7.49 5.85
C THR A 573 6.42 6.33 6.57
N GLU A 574 6.97 5.34 5.87
CA GLU A 574 7.80 4.30 6.50
C GLU A 574 9.27 4.41 6.07
N SER A 575 10.10 4.66 7.08
CA SER A 575 11.55 4.49 7.14
C SER A 575 12.15 3.70 5.96
N VAL A 576 12.71 4.40 4.97
CA VAL A 576 13.75 3.80 4.13
C VAL A 576 14.93 3.53 5.05
N SER A 577 15.07 2.26 5.40
CA SER A 577 16.20 1.70 6.13
C SER A 577 17.51 2.30 5.64
N ARG A 578 18.35 2.71 6.60
CA ARG A 578 19.76 3.08 6.43
C ARG A 578 20.46 2.06 5.52
N GLY A 579 20.54 2.39 4.23
CA GLY A 579 21.29 1.67 3.22
C GLY A 579 22.32 2.63 2.64
N SER A 580 23.59 2.28 2.81
CA SER A 580 24.77 3.01 2.36
C SER A 580 24.67 3.44 0.88
N PRO A 581 25.11 4.65 0.50
CA PRO A 581 25.16 5.00 -0.92
C PRO A 581 26.26 4.18 -1.62
N GLU A 582 25.85 3.37 -2.59
CA GLU A 582 26.77 2.74 -3.54
C GLU A 582 27.45 3.82 -4.38
N HIS A 583 28.78 3.84 -4.35
CA HIS A 583 29.60 4.66 -5.23
C HIS A 583 29.47 4.17 -6.68
N THR A 584 29.00 5.04 -7.57
CA THR A 584 29.14 4.86 -9.03
C THR A 584 30.59 5.13 -9.42
N MET A 585 31.30 4.11 -9.90
CA MET A 585 32.66 4.24 -10.42
C MET A 585 32.65 4.97 -11.77
N PHE A 586 33.33 6.11 -11.83
CA PHE A 586 33.82 6.71 -13.07
C PHE A 586 35.25 6.21 -13.29
N ASP A 587 35.50 5.52 -14.41
CA ASP A 587 36.85 5.15 -14.87
C ASP A 587 37.53 6.34 -15.59
N PRO A 588 38.76 6.72 -15.22
CA PRO A 588 39.68 7.35 -16.14
C PRO A 588 40.92 6.49 -16.40
N LYS A 589 41.30 6.43 -17.68
CA LYS A 589 42.50 5.74 -18.22
C LYS A 589 43.81 6.20 -17.55
N PRO A 590 44.86 5.36 -17.54
CA PRO A 590 46.10 5.63 -16.83
C PRO A 590 47.04 6.49 -17.69
N ASN A 591 47.55 7.58 -17.13
CA ASN A 591 48.80 8.19 -17.57
C ASN A 591 49.68 8.46 -16.35
N ALA A 592 50.93 8.04 -16.47
CA ALA A 592 51.97 8.04 -15.46
C ALA A 592 52.44 9.44 -15.07
N ASP A 593 53.19 9.45 -13.97
CA ASP A 593 53.93 10.56 -13.37
C ASP A 593 53.15 11.42 -12.36
N LEU A 594 53.11 10.97 -11.10
CA LEU A 594 53.48 11.77 -9.92
C LEU A 594 53.59 10.88 -8.66
N SER A 595 54.54 11.24 -7.83
CA SER A 595 55.19 10.46 -6.77
C SER A 595 54.31 9.99 -5.61
N ASN A 596 54.57 8.75 -5.20
CA ASN A 596 54.07 8.06 -4.01
C ASN A 596 54.33 8.83 -2.70
N THR A 597 53.30 9.47 -2.16
CA THR A 597 53.11 9.66 -0.72
C THR A 597 51.62 9.77 -0.44
N LEU A 598 51.00 8.69 0.01
CA LEU A 598 49.84 8.59 0.92
C LEU A 598 49.36 7.13 0.92
N ASP A 599 50.11 6.25 1.61
CA ASP A 599 49.62 4.93 1.97
C ASP A 599 48.61 5.06 3.13
N CYS A 600 47.32 5.03 2.79
CA CYS A 600 46.19 4.90 3.71
C CYS A 600 46.03 3.45 4.24
N SER A 601 47.11 2.86 4.75
CA SER A 601 47.10 1.52 5.36
C SER A 601 47.80 1.45 6.72
N LEU A 602 48.21 2.60 7.28
CA LEU A 602 48.89 2.69 8.59
C LEU A 602 48.11 3.44 9.69
N LEU A 603 46.85 3.81 9.47
CA LEU A 603 46.04 4.54 10.47
C LEU A 603 45.22 3.65 11.42
N SER A 604 45.32 2.32 11.35
CA SER A 604 44.48 1.43 12.17
C SER A 604 45.18 0.70 13.32
N PHE A 605 46.49 0.86 13.56
CA PHE A 605 47.15 0.12 14.65
C PHE A 605 48.12 0.92 15.55
N SER A 606 48.59 2.11 15.15
CA SER A 606 49.49 2.91 15.99
C SER A 606 48.78 3.90 16.91
N PHE A 607 47.51 4.24 16.63
CA PHE A 607 46.72 5.19 17.43
C PHE A 607 46.10 4.54 18.68
N VAL A 608 45.86 3.22 18.65
CA VAL A 608 45.29 2.48 19.79
C VAL A 608 46.32 2.27 20.90
N MET A 609 47.60 2.02 20.57
CA MET A 609 48.64 1.83 21.60
C MET A 609 49.08 3.13 22.28
N LYS A 610 48.91 4.30 21.64
CA LYS A 610 49.26 5.60 22.24
C LYS A 610 48.19 6.08 23.23
N ILE A 611 46.94 5.65 23.05
CA ILE A 611 45.83 5.91 23.97
C ILE A 611 45.92 5.02 25.22
N GLU A 612 46.39 3.77 25.11
CA GLU A 612 46.63 2.91 26.29
C GLU A 612 47.78 3.41 27.18
N GLN A 613 48.84 4.00 26.60
CA GLN A 613 49.97 4.55 27.38
C GLN A 613 49.64 5.87 28.09
N GLU A 614 48.80 6.74 27.51
CA GLU A 614 48.37 7.98 28.19
C GLU A 614 47.23 7.74 29.20
N LEU A 615 46.37 6.75 28.99
CA LEU A 615 45.40 6.29 30.00
C LEU A 615 46.07 5.64 31.22
N PHE A 616 47.16 4.87 31.03
CA PHE A 616 47.94 4.33 32.15
C PHE A 616 48.65 5.42 32.97
N SER A 617 49.10 6.50 32.32
CA SER A 617 49.75 7.64 33.00
C SER A 617 48.78 8.52 33.79
N TRP A 618 47.49 8.57 33.41
CA TRP A 618 46.46 9.31 34.13
C TRP A 618 45.81 8.48 35.25
N LEU A 619 45.62 7.17 35.05
CA LEU A 619 45.12 6.26 36.08
C LEU A 619 46.13 6.02 37.22
N SER A 620 47.44 6.18 36.99
CA SER A 620 48.45 6.06 38.05
C SER A 620 48.53 7.26 39.01
N SER A 621 47.79 8.34 38.76
CA SER A 621 47.90 9.59 39.55
C SER A 621 46.68 9.91 40.42
N ILE A 622 45.64 9.06 40.42
CA ILE A 622 44.40 9.27 41.20
C ILE A 622 44.14 8.15 42.24
N ASP A 623 44.99 7.13 42.34
CA ASP A 623 44.84 6.03 43.31
C ASP A 623 45.91 6.04 44.41
N VAL A 624 45.83 7.02 45.32
CA VAL A 624 46.54 6.94 46.62
C VAL A 624 45.60 7.14 47.83
N ASP A 625 44.42 7.73 47.68
CA ASP A 625 43.54 8.03 48.83
C ASP A 625 42.22 7.22 48.92
N ILE A 626 41.85 6.45 47.89
CA ILE A 626 40.58 5.67 47.89
C ILE A 626 40.81 4.16 48.14
N MET A 627 42.05 3.67 48.06
CA MET A 627 42.39 2.26 48.32
C MET A 627 42.78 1.94 49.78
N ARG A 628 42.57 2.85 50.74
CA ARG A 628 42.79 2.58 52.19
C ARG A 628 41.54 2.28 53.01
N CYS A 629 40.33 2.51 52.49
CA CYS A 629 39.08 2.27 53.25
C CYS A 629 38.26 1.05 52.79
N SER A 630 38.53 0.49 51.61
CA SER A 630 37.65 -0.53 51.00
C SER A 630 38.16 -1.97 51.10
N LEU A 631 39.40 -2.18 51.56
CA LEU A 631 40.05 -3.49 51.63
C LEU A 631 40.01 -4.14 53.04
N HIS A 632 39.39 -3.48 54.03
CA HIS A 632 39.28 -4.04 55.38
C HIS A 632 37.99 -4.85 55.64
N TYR A 633 37.03 -4.84 54.71
CA TYR A 633 35.67 -5.35 54.99
C TYR A 633 35.27 -6.65 54.25
N VAL A 634 36.10 -7.20 53.35
CA VAL A 634 35.68 -8.34 52.50
C VAL A 634 36.60 -9.58 52.59
N SER A 635 37.71 -9.54 53.36
CA SER A 635 38.63 -10.70 53.46
C SER A 635 38.93 -11.20 54.89
N CYS A 636 38.11 -10.84 55.88
CA CYS A 636 38.16 -11.41 57.23
C CYS A 636 36.74 -11.74 57.70
N HIS A 637 36.09 -12.75 57.11
CA HIS A 637 35.10 -13.60 57.79
C HIS A 637 34.50 -14.64 56.83
N ARG A 638 35.31 -15.65 56.47
CA ARG A 638 34.83 -16.99 56.11
C ARG A 638 35.90 -18.01 56.48
N ASN A 639 35.94 -18.34 57.77
CA ASN A 639 35.94 -19.72 58.30
C ASN A 639 36.59 -19.78 59.68
N SER A 640 35.77 -19.55 60.71
CA SER A 640 35.91 -20.22 61.99
C SER A 640 34.59 -20.93 62.27
N TYR A 641 34.73 -22.22 62.60
CA TYR A 641 33.72 -23.25 62.80
C TYR A 641 32.79 -23.03 64.01
N CYS A 642 31.67 -23.78 63.99
CA CYS A 642 31.00 -24.42 65.13
C CYS A 642 30.54 -23.55 66.32
N HIS A 643 29.23 -23.30 66.42
CA HIS A 643 28.34 -24.09 67.29
C HIS A 643 26.87 -23.91 66.91
#